data_AF-A0AAF5I1Q0-F1
#
_entry.id   AF-A0AAF5I1Q0-F1
#
_cell.length_a   1.000
_cell.length_b   1.000
_cell.length_c   1.000
_cell.angle_alpha   90.00
_cell.angle_beta   90.00
_cell.angle_gamma   90.00
#
_symmetry.space_group_name_H-M   'P 1'
#
loop_
_entity.id
_entity.type
_entity.pdbx_description
1 polymer ?
#
loop_
_entity_poly.entity_id
_entity_poly.type
_entity_poly.pdbx_seq_one_letter_code
_entity_poly.pdbx_strand_id
1 'polypeptide(L)'
;MEDMAEDISSNLRSVSLKDVFLFSYGVRKNTEFFRGAKPTCQCILDFIKTKKKISRKKEFKVCSFVMDGQMHYSCCGRNFTTFEQASKYSLKKQCKVRFGQNVILSYDINAPPDHIRRPSPPSPANILPVTPKKSCVITLNAIKCLRKNALSYKIWLLVWSDIGPTYYNVALHSMFKTRFLKEINFYRKIHNSPPLSNGNSYLSALAQQHANLLAKHKELFYYGKRTFGTIMGSIKHCYISFLVKIWYDEVKLHDFTKNYLNILTEEFSAMVWKNSRYLGIGIAVNESRVYVVLKFLPRGNSYKQFKFNVNKVRYWVREIRKNFFFEFNDVSYATMEDMAEDISSNLGSVSLKEVFLFSYGIRKKAITFNGEKSTCQCILEFIKPKKKINKRKEFQVCSRVIDSQMHYSCCGKNFTTFEQASKYSLKKQCQVKFGQNVILTYDKNAPPDHLRRPSPPSPANILPVIPKKFCVKTIVAIKCLGKNALSYKIWILVWKDIGATYYNNILFVMFKTRFLKEINLYRKIHDSPPLSDKNSYLSSLAQEHATLLAKYKKLFHYGKRTVGTIMGSIKSCYISFLVKIWYDEIKYHDFRKNHLNILTEEFSALIWKNSQFLGVGIASSGGNVYVVMKFFPKGNGYHQFKSNVRNVIMNKAEK
;
A
#
# COMPACT_ATOMS: atom_id res chain seq x y z
N MET A 1 -14.69 -3.45 -38.27
CA MET A 1 -14.31 -4.56 -37.36
C MET A 1 -15.35 -4.74 -36.26
N GLU A 2 -15.60 -3.76 -35.40
CA GLU A 2 -16.66 -3.87 -34.37
C GLU A 2 -18.05 -4.13 -34.99
N ASP A 3 -18.46 -3.35 -36.01
CA ASP A 3 -19.76 -3.55 -36.67
C ASP A 3 -19.86 -4.92 -37.36
N MET A 4 -18.80 -5.34 -38.08
CA MET A 4 -18.69 -6.68 -38.68
C MET A 4 -18.75 -7.79 -37.64
N ALA A 5 -18.15 -7.58 -36.46
CA ALA A 5 -18.18 -8.54 -35.36
C ALA A 5 -19.57 -8.62 -34.71
N GLU A 6 -20.30 -7.50 -34.59
CA GLU A 6 -21.70 -7.51 -34.17
C GLU A 6 -22.59 -8.26 -35.18
N ASP A 7 -22.42 -8.01 -36.48
CA ASP A 7 -23.19 -8.64 -37.56
C ASP A 7 -22.95 -10.16 -37.63
N ILE A 8 -21.69 -10.60 -37.61
CA ILE A 8 -21.35 -12.04 -37.55
C ILE A 8 -21.88 -12.67 -36.25
N SER A 9 -21.76 -11.98 -35.12
CA SER A 9 -22.29 -12.47 -33.84
C SER A 9 -23.80 -12.65 -33.84
N SER A 10 -24.56 -11.82 -34.59
CA SER A 10 -26.02 -11.97 -34.70
C SER A 10 -26.45 -13.11 -35.61
N ASN A 11 -25.61 -13.51 -36.56
CA ASN A 11 -25.92 -14.56 -37.54
C ASN A 11 -25.49 -15.97 -37.09
N LEU A 12 -24.57 -16.09 -36.13
CA LEU A 12 -24.10 -17.38 -35.59
C LEU A 12 -25.02 -17.90 -34.49
N ARG A 13 -25.91 -18.86 -34.81
CA ARG A 13 -26.89 -19.41 -33.86
C ARG A 13 -26.37 -20.57 -32.99
N SER A 14 -25.25 -21.21 -33.35
CA SER A 14 -24.79 -22.46 -32.72
C SER A 14 -23.28 -22.55 -32.46
N VAL A 15 -22.52 -21.49 -32.72
CA VAL A 15 -21.05 -21.47 -32.56
C VAL A 15 -20.66 -20.56 -31.40
N SER A 16 -19.76 -21.01 -30.53
CA SER A 16 -19.25 -20.17 -29.45
C SER A 16 -18.41 -19.02 -30.03
N LEU A 17 -18.69 -17.78 -29.66
CA LEU A 17 -17.95 -16.60 -30.14
C LEU A 17 -16.44 -16.64 -29.83
N LYS A 18 -16.01 -17.42 -28.84
CA LYS A 18 -14.58 -17.63 -28.56
C LYS A 18 -13.87 -18.45 -29.65
N ASP A 19 -14.64 -19.23 -30.43
CA ASP A 19 -14.15 -20.16 -31.46
C ASP A 19 -14.28 -19.56 -32.88
N VAL A 20 -14.68 -18.30 -32.99
CA VAL A 20 -14.88 -17.59 -34.26
C VAL A 20 -13.72 -16.62 -34.48
N PHE A 21 -13.00 -16.80 -35.58
CA PHE A 21 -11.82 -16.01 -35.93
C PHE A 21 -12.02 -15.28 -37.26
N LEU A 22 -11.66 -14.00 -37.28
CA LEU A 22 -11.63 -13.17 -38.47
C LEU A 22 -10.26 -13.26 -39.13
N PHE A 23 -10.28 -13.47 -40.44
CA PHE A 23 -9.11 -13.53 -41.31
C PHE A 23 -9.22 -12.38 -42.33
N SER A 24 -8.21 -11.51 -42.39
CA SER A 24 -8.17 -10.46 -43.42
C SER A 24 -7.60 -11.05 -44.71
N TYR A 25 -8.41 -11.09 -45.77
CA TYR A 25 -8.00 -11.62 -47.09
C TYR A 25 -7.13 -10.62 -47.88
N GLY A 26 -7.25 -9.33 -47.58
CA GLY A 26 -6.57 -8.24 -48.28
C GLY A 26 -7.29 -6.92 -48.11
N VAL A 27 -6.80 -5.88 -48.79
CA VAL A 27 -7.43 -4.56 -48.85
C VAL A 27 -7.96 -4.37 -50.27
N ARG A 28 -9.26 -4.07 -50.41
CA ARG A 28 -9.84 -3.65 -51.70
C ARG A 28 -9.83 -2.13 -51.78
N LYS A 29 -9.25 -1.56 -52.83
CA LYS A 29 -9.30 -0.13 -53.14
C LYS A 29 -9.95 0.02 -54.51
N ASN A 30 -11.15 0.58 -54.56
CA ASN A 30 -11.99 0.61 -55.77
C ASN A 30 -12.24 -0.80 -56.33
N THR A 31 -11.85 -1.03 -57.59
CA THR A 31 -11.90 -2.32 -58.29
C THR A 31 -10.65 -3.19 -58.08
N GLU A 32 -9.58 -2.64 -57.49
CA GLU A 32 -8.32 -3.34 -57.27
C GLU A 32 -8.29 -4.06 -55.92
N PHE A 33 -7.74 -5.28 -55.93
CA PHE A 33 -7.60 -6.12 -54.75
C PHE A 33 -6.11 -6.33 -54.41
N PHE A 34 -5.70 -5.92 -53.21
CA PHE A 34 -4.34 -6.07 -52.70
C PHE A 34 -4.30 -7.17 -51.64
N ARG A 35 -3.65 -8.29 -51.95
CA ARG A 35 -3.46 -9.40 -51.00
C ARG A 35 -2.49 -8.99 -49.90
N GLY A 36 -2.90 -9.07 -48.64
CA GLY A 36 -2.09 -8.68 -47.49
C GLY A 36 -0.96 -9.66 -47.19
N ALA A 37 0.22 -9.16 -46.80
CA ALA A 37 1.33 -10.00 -46.35
C ALA A 37 1.01 -10.62 -44.98
N LYS A 38 0.86 -11.95 -44.94
CA LYS A 38 0.61 -12.79 -43.74
C LYS A 38 -0.65 -12.43 -42.94
N PRO A 39 -1.76 -13.16 -43.15
CA PRO A 39 -3.00 -12.93 -42.42
C PRO A 39 -2.87 -13.40 -40.95
N THR A 40 -3.16 -12.52 -39.99
CA THR A 40 -3.31 -12.88 -38.57
C THR A 40 -4.78 -13.13 -38.25
N CYS A 41 -5.10 -14.32 -37.73
CA CYS A 41 -6.43 -14.62 -37.21
C CYS A 41 -6.68 -13.84 -35.91
N GLN A 42 -7.81 -13.12 -35.81
CA GLN A 42 -8.22 -12.39 -34.61
C GLN A 42 -9.56 -12.92 -34.10
N CYS A 43 -9.70 -13.15 -32.79
CA CYS A 43 -10.95 -13.67 -32.22
C CYS A 43 -12.04 -12.59 -32.30
N ILE A 44 -13.26 -12.94 -32.74
CA ILE A 44 -14.37 -11.99 -32.84
C ILE A 44 -14.73 -11.38 -31.47
N LEU A 45 -14.48 -12.11 -30.38
CA LEU A 45 -14.76 -11.67 -29.01
C LEU A 45 -13.97 -10.41 -28.61
N ASP A 46 -12.81 -10.18 -29.24
CA ASP A 46 -12.00 -8.96 -29.03
C ASP A 46 -12.71 -7.70 -29.56
N PHE A 47 -13.70 -7.88 -30.44
CA PHE A 47 -14.44 -6.81 -31.11
C PHE A 47 -15.90 -6.69 -30.65
N ILE A 48 -16.47 -7.71 -29.99
CA ILE A 48 -17.85 -7.69 -29.47
C ILE A 48 -17.87 -6.96 -28.12
N LYS A 49 -18.37 -5.72 -28.13
CA LYS A 49 -18.68 -4.99 -26.89
C LYS A 49 -19.92 -5.63 -26.25
N THR A 50 -19.75 -6.25 -25.08
CA THR A 50 -20.86 -6.83 -24.31
C THR A 50 -21.89 -5.75 -23.96
N LYS A 51 -22.99 -5.68 -24.73
CA LYS A 51 -24.16 -4.83 -24.47
C LYS A 51 -24.91 -5.32 -23.22
N LYS A 52 -24.49 -4.89 -22.02
CA LYS A 52 -25.40 -4.82 -20.86
C LYS A 52 -26.26 -3.56 -21.01
N LYS A 53 -27.57 -3.77 -21.21
CA LYS A 53 -28.71 -2.83 -21.23
C LYS A 53 -28.38 -1.35 -20.93
N ILE A 54 -28.54 -0.54 -21.96
CA ILE A 54 -28.48 0.92 -22.00
C ILE A 54 -29.82 1.50 -21.52
N SER A 55 -29.80 2.39 -20.52
CA SER A 55 -30.68 3.56 -20.56
C SER A 55 -29.82 4.77 -20.97
N ARG A 56 -30.31 5.50 -21.98
CA ARG A 56 -29.61 6.55 -22.73
C ARG A 56 -29.27 7.75 -21.84
N LYS A 57 -28.01 8.21 -21.84
CA LYS A 57 -27.59 9.62 -21.67
C LYS A 57 -26.08 9.77 -22.01
N LYS A 58 -25.73 10.36 -23.17
CA LYS A 58 -24.36 10.64 -23.71
C LYS A 58 -23.56 11.68 -22.89
N GLU A 59 -22.45 11.34 -22.19
CA GLU A 59 -21.63 12.16 -21.21
C GLU A 59 -20.56 13.14 -21.78
N PHE A 60 -20.46 14.39 -21.28
CA PHE A 60 -19.45 15.46 -21.60
C PHE A 60 -18.97 16.22 -20.31
N LYS A 61 -17.95 17.11 -20.39
CA LYS A 61 -17.03 17.57 -19.30
C LYS A 61 -17.03 19.10 -18.99
N VAL A 62 -17.02 19.48 -17.69
CA VAL A 62 -16.63 20.81 -17.16
C VAL A 62 -15.56 20.61 -16.07
N CYS A 63 -14.45 21.36 -16.09
CA CYS A 63 -13.33 21.22 -15.14
C CYS A 63 -13.10 22.55 -14.38
N SER A 64 -12.99 22.56 -13.05
CA SER A 64 -12.47 23.75 -12.35
C SER A 64 -10.93 23.81 -12.41
N PHE A 65 -10.31 24.93 -12.07
CA PHE A 65 -8.87 25.11 -11.88
C PHE A 65 -8.62 26.45 -11.19
N VAL A 66 -7.45 26.65 -10.58
CA VAL A 66 -7.08 27.93 -9.94
C VAL A 66 -6.10 28.66 -10.84
N MET A 67 -6.37 29.93 -11.13
CA MET A 67 -5.41 30.90 -11.69
C MET A 67 -5.41 32.13 -10.78
N ASP A 68 -4.22 32.63 -10.43
CA ASP A 68 -4.06 33.87 -9.65
C ASP A 68 -4.86 33.93 -8.34
N GLY A 69 -4.96 32.79 -7.65
CA GLY A 69 -5.75 32.67 -6.42
C GLY A 69 -7.27 32.64 -6.61
N GLN A 70 -7.77 32.79 -7.84
CA GLN A 70 -9.19 32.77 -8.18
C GLN A 70 -9.60 31.44 -8.84
N MET A 71 -10.84 31.01 -8.57
CA MET A 71 -11.40 29.77 -9.12
C MET A 71 -11.94 30.03 -10.52
N HIS A 72 -11.46 29.26 -11.49
CA HIS A 72 -11.96 29.26 -12.87
C HIS A 72 -12.59 27.93 -13.23
N TYR A 73 -13.47 27.95 -14.24
CA TYR A 73 -14.20 26.80 -14.76
C TYR A 73 -13.98 26.71 -16.26
N SER A 74 -13.61 25.54 -16.76
CA SER A 74 -13.43 25.28 -18.19
C SER A 74 -14.54 24.37 -18.69
N CYS A 75 -15.28 24.80 -19.70
CA CYS A 75 -16.27 23.99 -20.40
C CYS A 75 -16.01 24.09 -21.90
N CYS A 76 -15.87 22.94 -22.57
CA CYS A 76 -15.76 22.87 -24.03
C CYS A 76 -14.65 23.81 -24.60
N GLY A 77 -13.49 23.82 -23.93
CA GLY A 77 -12.30 24.61 -24.32
C GLY A 77 -12.34 26.09 -23.94
N ARG A 78 -13.40 26.55 -23.24
CA ARG A 78 -13.59 27.94 -22.83
C ARG A 78 -13.55 28.09 -21.32
N ASN A 79 -12.91 29.13 -20.82
CA ASN A 79 -12.76 29.42 -19.38
C ASN A 79 -13.81 30.42 -18.90
N PHE A 80 -14.24 30.29 -17.66
CA PHE A 80 -15.27 31.08 -16.99
C PHE A 80 -14.83 31.41 -15.58
N THR A 81 -15.18 32.59 -15.08
CA THR A 81 -14.83 33.02 -13.72
C THR A 81 -15.82 32.51 -12.68
N THR A 82 -17.02 32.10 -13.11
CA THR A 82 -18.05 31.54 -12.23
C THR A 82 -18.58 30.21 -12.76
N PHE A 83 -19.07 29.38 -11.83
CA PHE A 83 -19.73 28.13 -12.17
C PHE A 83 -20.99 28.39 -13.00
N GLU A 84 -21.70 29.47 -12.71
CA GLU A 84 -22.93 29.92 -13.38
C GLU A 84 -22.67 30.21 -14.86
N GLN A 85 -21.55 30.87 -15.18
CA GLN A 85 -21.16 31.13 -16.56
C GLN A 85 -20.81 29.83 -17.30
N ALA A 86 -20.03 28.94 -16.67
CA ALA A 86 -19.70 27.64 -17.24
C ALA A 86 -20.92 26.74 -17.42
N SER A 87 -21.86 26.80 -16.47
CA SER A 87 -23.12 26.06 -16.46
C SER A 87 -24.09 26.58 -17.53
N LYS A 88 -24.29 27.90 -17.64
CA LYS A 88 -25.05 28.53 -18.73
C LYS A 88 -24.46 28.17 -20.10
N TYR A 89 -23.14 28.17 -20.23
CA TYR A 89 -22.46 27.77 -21.46
C TYR A 89 -22.63 26.26 -21.75
N SER A 90 -22.54 25.42 -20.73
CA SER A 90 -22.79 23.98 -20.80
C SER A 90 -24.21 23.67 -21.27
N LEU A 91 -25.20 24.37 -20.72
CA LEU A 91 -26.62 24.29 -21.10
C LEU A 91 -26.83 24.75 -22.55
N LYS A 92 -26.22 25.88 -22.95
CA LYS A 92 -26.33 26.43 -24.31
C LYS A 92 -25.64 25.56 -25.38
N LYS A 93 -24.53 24.89 -25.05
CA LYS A 93 -23.73 24.09 -25.99
C LYS A 93 -23.99 22.58 -25.89
N GLN A 94 -24.99 22.16 -25.10
CA GLN A 94 -25.29 20.75 -24.79
C GLN A 94 -24.05 19.95 -24.30
N CYS A 95 -23.11 20.62 -23.66
CA CYS A 95 -22.05 19.96 -22.90
C CYS A 95 -22.68 19.44 -21.59
N LYS A 96 -22.34 18.25 -21.13
CA LYS A 96 -22.68 17.73 -19.80
C LYS A 96 -21.71 18.16 -18.71
N VAL A 97 -22.25 18.16 -17.49
CA VAL A 97 -21.59 18.64 -16.27
C VAL A 97 -21.16 17.45 -15.41
N ARG A 98 -19.88 17.40 -15.04
CA ARG A 98 -19.34 16.51 -13.99
C ARG A 98 -18.36 17.30 -13.15
N PHE A 99 -18.54 17.29 -11.83
CA PHE A 99 -17.68 18.00 -10.90
C PHE A 99 -16.31 17.32 -10.82
N GLY A 100 -15.30 17.93 -11.43
CA GLY A 100 -13.90 17.61 -11.18
C GLY A 100 -13.49 18.17 -9.82
N GLN A 101 -12.97 17.32 -8.95
CA GLN A 101 -12.33 17.76 -7.70
C GLN A 101 -11.09 18.60 -8.04
N ASN A 102 -11.20 19.92 -7.92
CA ASN A 102 -10.07 20.81 -7.69
C ASN A 102 -10.35 21.58 -6.41
N VAL A 103 -9.40 21.61 -5.47
CA VAL A 103 -8.98 22.85 -4.82
C VAL A 103 -7.50 22.71 -4.41
N ILE A 104 -6.69 23.60 -4.94
CA ILE A 104 -5.35 23.99 -4.50
C ILE A 104 -5.53 24.98 -3.34
N LEU A 105 -4.70 24.90 -2.29
CA LEU A 105 -4.39 26.07 -1.47
C LEU A 105 -2.87 26.19 -1.33
N SER A 106 -2.34 27.21 -1.99
CA SER A 106 -1.01 27.78 -1.81
C SER A 106 -0.91 28.41 -0.42
N TYR A 107 0.17 28.10 0.29
CA TYR A 107 0.57 28.82 1.50
C TYR A 107 1.55 29.92 1.09
N ASP A 108 1.14 31.17 1.29
CA ASP A 108 2.02 32.34 1.30
C ASP A 108 2.55 32.50 2.72
N ILE A 109 3.88 32.47 2.85
CA ILE A 109 4.61 32.53 4.11
C ILE A 109 4.72 33.96 4.68
N ASN A 110 4.22 34.96 3.94
CA ASN A 110 4.38 36.39 4.28
C ASN A 110 3.06 37.16 4.55
N ALA A 111 1.90 36.50 4.59
CA ALA A 111 0.61 37.19 4.78
C ALA A 111 0.32 37.48 6.29
N PRO A 112 -0.10 38.72 6.67
CA PRO A 112 -0.39 39.06 8.06
C PRO A 112 -1.72 38.45 8.58
N PRO A 113 -1.88 38.26 9.90
CA PRO A 113 -2.87 37.35 10.46
C PRO A 113 -4.25 37.95 10.78
N ASP A 114 -4.71 38.97 10.06
CA ASP A 114 -5.93 39.69 10.42
C ASP A 114 -6.83 39.88 9.19
N HIS A 115 -7.68 38.90 8.82
CA HIS A 115 -9.00 39.11 8.18
C HIS A 115 -9.70 37.80 7.69
N ILE A 116 -10.83 37.49 8.35
CA ILE A 116 -12.14 37.10 7.77
C ILE A 116 -12.55 35.61 7.68
N ARG A 117 -13.82 35.43 8.11
CA ARG A 117 -14.59 34.25 8.52
C ARG A 117 -15.20 33.43 7.36
N ARG A 118 -15.59 32.19 7.70
CA ARG A 118 -15.98 31.03 6.87
C ARG A 118 -17.27 31.15 6.04
N PRO A 119 -17.31 30.42 4.90
CA PRO A 119 -18.40 29.51 4.54
C PRO A 119 -17.95 28.02 4.64
N SER A 120 -18.83 27.13 5.12
CA SER A 120 -18.69 25.66 5.06
C SER A 120 -19.27 25.08 3.75
N PRO A 121 -19.19 23.76 3.42
CA PRO A 121 -18.15 22.70 3.40
C PRO A 121 -18.00 22.02 1.98
N PRO A 122 -17.07 21.07 1.71
CA PRO A 122 -17.44 19.64 1.66
C PRO A 122 -16.34 18.65 2.15
N SER A 123 -16.77 17.41 2.42
CA SER A 123 -16.02 16.27 2.97
C SER A 123 -15.01 15.64 1.99
N PRO A 124 -13.70 15.50 2.30
CA PRO A 124 -12.76 14.73 1.49
C PRO A 124 -12.83 13.23 1.83
N ALA A 125 -13.95 12.63 1.42
CA ALA A 125 -14.10 11.21 1.23
C ALA A 125 -13.11 10.68 0.17
N ASN A 126 -12.18 9.82 0.58
CA ASN A 126 -11.75 8.62 -0.17
C ASN A 126 -11.50 8.75 -1.68
N ILE A 127 -10.34 9.25 -2.11
CA ILE A 127 -9.74 8.82 -3.38
C ILE A 127 -8.22 8.65 -3.20
N LEU A 128 -7.77 7.48 -2.72
CA LEU A 128 -6.49 6.97 -3.22
C LEU A 128 -6.60 7.04 -4.75
N PRO A 129 -5.70 7.73 -5.48
CA PRO A 129 -5.80 7.82 -6.93
C PRO A 129 -5.97 6.42 -7.47
N VAL A 130 -7.18 6.13 -7.97
CA VAL A 130 -7.47 4.84 -8.57
C VAL A 130 -6.52 4.74 -9.74
N THR A 131 -5.54 3.83 -9.67
CA THR A 131 -4.62 3.58 -10.79
C THR A 131 -5.48 3.40 -12.03
N PRO A 132 -5.41 4.33 -13.00
CA PRO A 132 -6.29 4.30 -14.15
C PRO A 132 -6.10 2.97 -14.88
N LYS A 133 -7.20 2.23 -15.08
CA LYS A 133 -7.15 0.85 -15.61
C LYS A 133 -6.54 0.73 -17.01
N LYS A 134 -6.27 1.84 -17.72
CA LYS A 134 -5.77 1.89 -19.10
C LYS A 134 -4.86 3.12 -19.40
N SER A 135 -4.04 3.58 -18.46
CA SER A 135 -3.10 4.69 -18.78
C SER A 135 -1.83 4.16 -19.41
N CYS A 136 -1.45 4.77 -20.54
CA CYS A 136 -0.26 4.41 -21.29
C CYS A 136 0.54 5.64 -21.69
N VAL A 137 1.86 5.48 -21.71
CA VAL A 137 2.82 6.38 -22.33
C VAL A 137 3.03 5.86 -23.76
N ILE A 138 2.87 6.74 -24.75
CA ILE A 138 3.38 6.46 -26.10
C ILE A 138 4.87 6.76 -26.03
N THR A 139 5.71 5.82 -26.42
CA THR A 139 7.16 5.99 -26.59
C THR A 139 7.52 5.88 -28.06
N LEU A 140 8.76 6.14 -28.43
CA LEU A 140 9.20 6.07 -29.82
C LEU A 140 8.97 4.66 -30.41
N ASN A 141 9.23 3.62 -29.63
CA ASN A 141 9.26 2.23 -30.12
C ASN A 141 8.04 1.39 -29.70
N ALA A 142 7.23 1.85 -28.73
CA ALA A 142 6.09 1.09 -28.24
C ALA A 142 5.06 1.95 -27.48
N ILE A 143 3.83 1.44 -27.33
CA ILE A 143 2.89 1.95 -26.34
C ILE A 143 3.07 1.17 -25.04
N LYS A 144 3.41 1.87 -23.95
CA LYS A 144 3.73 1.27 -22.66
C LYS A 144 2.66 1.64 -21.64
N CYS A 145 1.95 0.64 -21.14
CA CYS A 145 0.82 0.83 -20.24
C CYS A 145 1.19 0.54 -18.79
N LEU A 146 0.50 1.22 -17.86
CA LEU A 146 0.67 1.05 -16.43
C LEU A 146 0.52 -0.42 -16.02
N ARG A 147 1.58 -1.00 -15.43
CA ARG A 147 1.58 -2.38 -14.95
C ARG A 147 1.41 -2.42 -13.44
N LYS A 148 0.91 -3.56 -12.94
CA LYS A 148 0.92 -3.86 -11.50
C LYS A 148 2.35 -4.18 -11.08
N ASN A 149 3.02 -3.25 -10.44
CA ASN A 149 4.37 -3.40 -9.87
C ASN A 149 4.34 -2.66 -8.54
N ALA A 150 4.44 -3.40 -7.44
CA ALA A 150 4.24 -2.81 -6.11
C ALA A 150 5.46 -2.03 -5.65
N LEU A 151 6.67 -2.38 -6.09
CA LEU A 151 7.88 -1.60 -5.80
C LEU A 151 7.77 -0.21 -6.43
N SER A 152 7.48 -0.14 -7.73
CA SER A 152 7.30 1.14 -8.42
C SER A 152 6.08 1.90 -7.94
N TYR A 153 5.02 1.21 -7.53
CA TYR A 153 3.86 1.85 -6.93
C TYR A 153 4.12 2.43 -5.54
N LYS A 154 4.91 1.75 -4.69
CA LYS A 154 5.36 2.27 -3.39
C LYS A 154 6.22 3.53 -3.59
N ILE A 155 7.19 3.49 -4.51
CA ILE A 155 8.02 4.65 -4.85
C ILE A 155 7.18 5.79 -5.43
N TRP A 156 6.26 5.49 -6.35
CA TRP A 156 5.33 6.47 -6.91
C TRP A 156 4.48 7.14 -5.82
N LEU A 157 3.95 6.39 -4.86
CA LEU A 157 3.23 6.96 -3.72
C LEU A 157 4.13 7.90 -2.91
N LEU A 158 5.38 7.52 -2.63
CA LEU A 158 6.33 8.38 -1.90
C LEU A 158 6.63 9.71 -2.60
N VAL A 159 6.54 9.75 -3.93
CA VAL A 159 6.88 10.94 -4.72
C VAL A 159 5.66 11.78 -5.08
N TRP A 160 4.47 11.19 -5.22
CA TRP A 160 3.30 11.85 -5.80
C TRP A 160 2.08 11.91 -4.89
N SER A 161 2.04 11.21 -3.74
CA SER A 161 0.81 11.07 -2.94
C SER A 161 0.25 12.38 -2.39
N ASP A 162 1.10 13.38 -2.18
CA ASP A 162 0.76 14.68 -1.60
C ASP A 162 0.08 15.64 -2.58
N ILE A 163 0.23 15.44 -3.89
CA ILE A 163 -0.45 16.25 -4.91
C ILE A 163 -1.64 15.49 -5.55
N GLY A 164 -1.72 14.17 -5.32
CA GLY A 164 -2.75 13.35 -5.96
C GLY A 164 -2.59 13.28 -7.49
N PRO A 165 -3.63 12.86 -8.23
CA PRO A 165 -3.60 12.84 -9.68
C PRO A 165 -3.69 14.28 -10.22
N THR A 166 -2.55 14.94 -10.40
CA THR A 166 -2.50 16.30 -10.93
C THR A 166 -2.48 16.34 -12.44
N TYR A 167 -3.29 17.26 -12.97
CA TYR A 167 -3.18 17.71 -14.34
C TYR A 167 -1.88 18.48 -14.51
N TYR A 168 -1.17 18.23 -15.61
CA TYR A 168 -0.05 19.08 -15.96
C TYR A 168 -0.50 20.50 -16.28
N ASN A 169 -0.02 21.47 -15.49
CA ASN A 169 -0.12 22.90 -15.76
C ASN A 169 1.30 23.46 -15.93
N VAL A 170 1.48 24.43 -16.83
CA VAL A 170 2.75 25.15 -17.01
C VAL A 170 3.22 25.79 -15.70
N ALA A 171 2.32 26.26 -14.84
CA ALA A 171 2.66 26.75 -13.50
C ALA A 171 3.30 25.67 -12.59
N LEU A 172 3.06 24.40 -12.89
CA LEU A 172 3.57 23.23 -12.16
C LEU A 172 4.80 22.58 -12.82
N HIS A 173 5.30 23.16 -13.91
CA HIS A 173 6.39 22.65 -14.74
C HIS A 173 7.64 22.30 -13.93
N SER A 174 8.08 23.22 -13.06
CA SER A 174 9.26 23.02 -12.20
C SER A 174 9.05 21.86 -11.22
N MET A 175 7.86 21.75 -10.62
CA MET A 175 7.54 20.70 -9.67
C MET A 175 7.50 19.31 -10.33
N PHE A 176 6.98 19.19 -11.56
CA PHE A 176 7.05 17.93 -12.31
C PHE A 176 8.50 17.50 -12.59
N LYS A 177 9.37 18.44 -13.02
CA LYS A 177 10.80 18.13 -13.24
C LYS A 177 11.47 17.61 -11.97
N THR A 178 11.30 18.32 -10.86
CA THR A 178 11.89 17.95 -9.56
C THR A 178 11.42 16.57 -9.09
N ARG A 179 10.13 16.26 -9.27
CA ARG A 179 9.57 14.96 -8.87
C ARG A 179 9.98 13.82 -9.79
N PHE A 180 10.07 14.05 -11.10
CA PHE A 180 10.62 13.05 -12.01
C PHE A 180 12.06 12.69 -11.64
N LEU A 181 12.92 13.68 -11.38
CA LEU A 181 14.29 13.42 -10.90
C LEU A 181 14.29 12.61 -9.60
N LYS A 182 13.45 13.01 -8.63
CA LYS A 182 13.33 12.33 -7.34
C LYS A 182 12.88 10.87 -7.49
N GLU A 183 11.88 10.60 -8.32
CA GLU A 183 11.39 9.23 -8.60
C GLU A 183 12.47 8.37 -9.25
N ILE A 184 13.16 8.90 -10.27
CA ILE A 184 14.25 8.21 -10.95
C ILE A 184 15.37 7.88 -9.96
N ASN A 185 15.74 8.82 -9.08
CA ASN A 185 16.80 8.58 -8.10
C ASN A 185 16.44 7.53 -7.04
N PHE A 186 15.16 7.38 -6.69
CA PHE A 186 14.71 6.23 -5.90
C PHE A 186 14.94 4.90 -6.63
N TYR A 187 14.61 4.84 -7.93
CA TYR A 187 14.87 3.65 -8.75
C TYR A 187 16.38 3.39 -8.93
N ARG A 188 17.20 4.42 -9.05
CA ARG A 188 18.66 4.24 -9.15
C ARG A 188 19.26 3.68 -7.87
N LYS A 189 18.81 4.15 -6.71
CA LYS A 189 19.27 3.66 -5.39
C LYS A 189 19.09 2.15 -5.26
N ILE A 190 17.92 1.62 -5.63
CA ILE A 190 17.64 0.17 -5.53
C ILE A 190 18.46 -0.68 -6.52
N HIS A 191 18.88 -0.09 -7.65
CA HIS A 191 19.77 -0.72 -8.64
C HIS A 191 21.27 -0.43 -8.36
N ASN A 192 21.61 0.10 -7.18
CA ASN A 192 22.97 0.50 -6.81
C ASN A 192 23.65 1.40 -7.84
N SER A 193 22.86 2.29 -8.44
CA SER A 193 23.30 3.30 -9.38
C SER A 193 23.37 4.65 -8.65
N PRO A 194 24.49 5.41 -8.76
CA PRO A 194 24.60 6.74 -8.14
C PRO A 194 23.47 7.66 -8.57
N PRO A 195 22.98 8.56 -7.70
CA PRO A 195 21.89 9.48 -8.05
C PRO A 195 22.29 10.39 -9.23
N LEU A 196 21.32 10.75 -10.06
CA LEU A 196 21.45 11.78 -11.09
C LEU A 196 21.29 13.15 -10.47
N SER A 197 21.98 14.15 -11.03
CA SER A 197 21.81 15.56 -10.74
C SER A 197 21.18 16.28 -11.94
N ASN A 198 20.30 17.25 -11.70
CA ASN A 198 19.81 18.20 -12.71
C ASN A 198 20.73 19.43 -12.86
N GLY A 199 21.93 19.41 -12.27
CA GLY A 199 22.88 20.53 -12.29
C GLY A 199 23.49 20.87 -13.64
N ASN A 200 23.14 20.18 -14.73
CA ASN A 200 23.58 20.52 -16.08
C ASN A 200 22.48 21.31 -16.81
N SER A 201 22.60 22.64 -16.78
CA SER A 201 21.64 23.57 -17.39
C SER A 201 21.54 23.41 -18.91
N TYR A 202 22.68 23.20 -19.59
CA TYR A 202 22.74 22.94 -21.03
C TYR A 202 21.94 21.68 -21.42
N LEU A 203 22.13 20.57 -20.71
CA LEU A 203 21.39 19.33 -20.93
C LEU A 203 19.87 19.52 -20.71
N SER A 204 19.50 20.32 -19.72
CA SER A 204 18.10 20.67 -19.42
C SER A 204 17.48 21.55 -20.51
N ALA A 205 18.23 22.52 -21.06
CA ALA A 205 17.79 23.36 -22.17
C ALA A 205 17.56 22.53 -23.44
N LEU A 206 18.50 21.64 -23.78
CA LEU A 206 18.35 20.73 -24.92
C LEU A 206 17.16 19.78 -24.77
N ALA A 207 16.92 19.25 -23.56
CA ALA A 207 15.75 18.42 -23.30
C ALA A 207 14.45 19.22 -23.49
N GLN A 208 14.41 20.46 -23.00
CA GLN A 208 13.24 21.35 -23.14
C GLN A 208 12.97 21.75 -24.60
N GLN A 209 14.00 22.12 -25.36
CA GLN A 209 13.89 22.41 -26.79
C GLN A 209 13.33 21.21 -27.55
N HIS A 210 13.85 20.01 -27.26
CA HIS A 210 13.37 18.77 -27.87
C HIS A 210 11.90 18.53 -27.52
N ALA A 211 11.50 18.65 -26.26
CA ALA A 211 10.10 18.50 -25.86
C ALA A 211 9.17 19.49 -26.60
N ASN A 212 9.58 20.76 -26.76
CA ASN A 212 8.83 21.78 -27.49
C ASN A 212 8.60 21.37 -28.95
N LEU A 213 9.62 20.80 -29.61
CA LEU A 213 9.50 20.27 -30.98
C LEU A 213 8.52 19.09 -31.06
N LEU A 214 8.59 18.14 -30.13
CA LEU A 214 7.64 17.01 -30.07
C LEU A 214 6.20 17.49 -29.91
N ALA A 215 5.98 18.49 -29.05
CA ALA A 215 4.68 19.11 -28.86
C ALA A 215 4.21 19.86 -30.11
N LYS A 216 5.10 20.62 -30.79
CA LYS A 216 4.76 21.34 -32.03
C LYS A 216 4.28 20.39 -33.13
N HIS A 217 5.00 19.30 -33.36
CA HIS A 217 4.70 18.34 -34.44
C HIS A 217 3.72 17.22 -34.02
N LYS A 218 3.38 17.12 -32.73
CA LYS A 218 2.51 16.10 -32.14
C LYS A 218 3.01 14.66 -32.37
N GLU A 219 4.32 14.48 -32.51
CA GLU A 219 4.97 13.22 -32.85
C GLU A 219 6.22 13.03 -31.99
N LEU A 220 6.62 11.77 -31.75
CA LEU A 220 7.87 11.42 -31.07
C LEU A 220 8.94 11.12 -32.12
N PHE A 221 10.04 11.88 -32.10
CA PHE A 221 11.18 11.70 -33.00
C PHE A 221 12.48 12.14 -32.32
N TYR A 222 13.63 11.66 -32.77
CA TYR A 222 14.92 12.16 -32.29
C TYR A 222 15.25 13.51 -32.92
N TYR A 223 15.76 14.44 -32.11
CA TYR A 223 16.26 15.74 -32.55
C TYR A 223 17.69 15.97 -32.06
N GLY A 224 18.54 16.46 -32.96
CA GLY A 224 19.95 16.80 -32.69
C GLY A 224 20.90 15.59 -32.68
N LYS A 225 22.17 15.87 -32.34
CA LYS A 225 23.21 14.84 -32.24
C LYS A 225 22.84 13.83 -31.15
N ARG A 226 23.07 12.54 -31.44
CA ARG A 226 22.84 11.41 -30.51
C ARG A 226 23.93 11.29 -29.43
N THR A 227 24.57 12.38 -29.03
CA THR A 227 25.63 12.42 -28.02
C THR A 227 25.12 12.10 -26.61
N PHE A 228 23.87 12.45 -26.31
CA PHE A 228 23.23 12.22 -25.02
C PHE A 228 22.30 11.00 -25.09
N GLY A 229 22.23 10.23 -24.00
CA GLY A 229 21.17 9.21 -23.89
C GLY A 229 19.84 9.93 -23.87
N THR A 230 18.91 9.63 -24.78
CA THR A 230 17.64 10.35 -24.89
C THR A 230 16.49 9.35 -24.87
N ILE A 231 15.56 9.55 -23.95
CA ILE A 231 14.27 8.85 -23.96
C ILE A 231 13.13 9.86 -23.95
N MET A 232 12.02 9.52 -24.57
CA MET A 232 10.90 10.44 -24.77
C MET A 232 9.57 9.71 -24.71
N GLY A 233 8.55 10.41 -24.23
CA GLY A 233 7.23 9.83 -24.08
C GLY A 233 6.14 10.89 -24.14
N SER A 234 5.00 10.48 -24.68
CA SER A 234 3.78 11.29 -24.71
C SER A 234 2.73 10.63 -23.83
N ILE A 235 2.10 11.40 -22.95
CA ILE A 235 1.05 10.92 -22.03
C ILE A 235 -0.07 11.94 -21.90
N LYS A 236 -1.30 11.51 -21.62
CA LYS A 236 -2.39 12.45 -21.32
C LYS A 236 -2.08 13.24 -20.04
N HIS A 237 -2.41 14.52 -20.02
CA HIS A 237 -2.07 15.42 -18.90
C HIS A 237 -2.49 14.92 -17.53
N CYS A 238 -3.65 14.27 -17.42
CA CYS A 238 -4.16 13.74 -16.16
C CYS A 238 -3.38 12.51 -15.63
N TYR A 239 -2.43 11.98 -16.40
CA TYR A 239 -1.65 10.79 -16.04
C TYR A 239 -0.14 11.05 -16.02
N ILE A 240 0.30 12.30 -16.16
CA ILE A 240 1.72 12.65 -16.24
C ILE A 240 2.52 12.12 -15.04
N SER A 241 1.95 12.11 -13.83
CA SER A 241 2.61 11.59 -12.63
C SER A 241 2.96 10.10 -12.72
N PHE A 242 2.30 9.33 -13.58
CA PHE A 242 2.60 7.91 -13.79
C PHE A 242 3.69 7.65 -14.83
N LEU A 243 4.19 8.67 -15.55
CA LEU A 243 5.09 8.49 -16.70
C LEU A 243 6.38 7.76 -16.34
N VAL A 244 7.11 8.23 -15.30
CA VAL A 244 8.37 7.63 -14.87
C VAL A 244 8.16 6.23 -14.30
N LYS A 245 7.08 6.02 -13.54
CA LYS A 245 6.67 4.70 -13.08
C LYS A 245 6.41 3.72 -14.23
N ILE A 246 5.72 4.17 -15.29
CA ILE A 246 5.42 3.35 -16.47
C ILE A 246 6.71 2.93 -17.18
N TRP A 247 7.67 3.85 -17.34
CA TRP A 247 8.99 3.50 -17.87
C TRP A 247 9.74 2.51 -16.98
N TYR A 248 9.68 2.67 -15.65
CA TYR A 248 10.37 1.75 -14.74
C TYR A 248 9.74 0.36 -14.76
N ASP A 249 8.42 0.25 -14.96
CA ASP A 249 7.70 -1.03 -15.04
C ASP A 249 8.18 -1.95 -16.18
N GLU A 250 8.99 -1.46 -17.11
CA GLU A 250 9.69 -2.25 -18.13
C GLU A 250 10.76 -3.17 -17.57
N VAL A 251 11.23 -2.96 -16.33
CA VAL A 251 12.12 -3.88 -15.61
C VAL A 251 11.63 -5.34 -15.69
N LYS A 252 10.31 -5.51 -15.77
CA LYS A 252 9.60 -6.78 -15.91
C LYS A 252 9.83 -7.53 -17.22
N LEU A 253 10.32 -6.83 -18.24
CA LEU A 253 10.63 -7.35 -19.57
C LEU A 253 12.15 -7.38 -19.82
N HIS A 254 12.95 -6.91 -18.85
CA HIS A 254 14.38 -6.78 -19.01
C HIS A 254 15.08 -8.09 -18.63
N ASP A 255 15.82 -8.65 -19.58
CA ASP A 255 16.60 -9.85 -19.37
C ASP A 255 18.02 -9.46 -18.93
N PHE A 256 18.28 -9.58 -17.62
CA PHE A 256 19.57 -9.24 -17.00
C PHE A 256 20.72 -10.18 -17.41
N THR A 257 20.45 -11.26 -18.14
CA THR A 257 21.50 -12.13 -18.69
C THR A 257 22.06 -11.56 -20.00
N LYS A 258 21.25 -10.77 -20.71
CA LYS A 258 21.60 -10.17 -22.00
C LYS A 258 22.42 -8.90 -21.80
N ASN A 259 23.48 -8.77 -22.60
CA ASN A 259 24.37 -7.62 -22.56
C ASN A 259 24.11 -6.61 -23.69
N TYR A 260 22.88 -6.59 -24.22
CA TYR A 260 22.47 -5.75 -25.35
C TYR A 260 21.08 -5.17 -25.10
N LEU A 261 20.75 -4.10 -25.82
CA LEU A 261 19.49 -3.39 -25.65
C LEU A 261 18.30 -4.26 -26.09
N ASN A 262 17.33 -4.45 -25.20
CA ASN A 262 15.98 -4.81 -25.58
C ASN A 262 15.19 -3.51 -25.75
N ILE A 263 14.74 -3.24 -26.98
CA ILE A 263 14.03 -2.01 -27.37
C ILE A 263 12.76 -1.76 -26.54
N LEU A 264 12.12 -2.82 -26.04
CA LEU A 264 10.95 -2.71 -25.16
C LEU A 264 11.29 -2.20 -23.75
N THR A 265 12.57 -2.17 -23.39
CA THR A 265 13.10 -1.81 -22.05
C THR A 265 14.10 -0.65 -22.07
N GLU A 266 14.13 0.10 -23.17
CA GLU A 266 15.08 1.19 -23.39
C GLU A 266 15.01 2.26 -22.29
N GLU A 267 13.81 2.62 -21.87
CA GLU A 267 13.56 3.68 -20.89
C GLU A 267 13.92 3.24 -19.49
N PHE A 268 13.57 2.00 -19.10
CA PHE A 268 14.06 1.43 -17.85
C PHE A 268 15.59 1.43 -17.78
N SER A 269 16.25 0.84 -18.79
CA SER A 269 17.70 0.71 -18.80
C SER A 269 18.43 2.06 -18.82
N ALA A 270 17.89 3.05 -19.54
CA ALA A 270 18.40 4.41 -19.54
C ALA A 270 18.30 5.08 -18.16
N MET A 271 17.17 4.94 -17.47
CA MET A 271 16.96 5.54 -16.14
C MET A 271 17.90 4.95 -15.08
N VAL A 272 18.12 3.64 -15.08
CA VAL A 272 18.93 2.96 -14.06
C VAL A 272 20.42 2.83 -14.42
N TRP A 273 20.84 3.34 -15.58
CA TRP A 273 22.21 3.21 -16.08
C TRP A 273 23.25 3.75 -15.09
N LYS A 274 24.09 2.86 -14.56
CA LYS A 274 25.04 3.15 -13.47
C LYS A 274 25.97 4.31 -13.79
N ASN A 275 26.48 4.42 -15.02
CA ASN A 275 27.47 5.44 -15.38
C ASN A 275 26.87 6.84 -15.63
N SER A 276 25.56 6.98 -15.83
CA SER A 276 24.92 8.30 -16.01
C SER A 276 25.04 9.13 -14.72
N ARG A 277 25.27 10.45 -14.82
CA ARG A 277 25.46 11.37 -13.68
C ARG A 277 24.54 12.59 -13.74
N TYR A 278 24.22 13.08 -14.93
CA TYR A 278 23.36 14.24 -15.13
C TYR A 278 22.08 13.88 -15.88
N LEU A 279 20.99 14.56 -15.54
CA LEU A 279 19.67 14.42 -16.15
C LEU A 279 19.14 15.80 -16.56
N GLY A 280 18.89 15.98 -17.86
CA GLY A 280 18.09 17.08 -18.38
C GLY A 280 16.64 16.64 -18.57
N ILE A 281 15.69 17.48 -18.16
CA ILE A 281 14.25 17.20 -18.26
C ILE A 281 13.59 18.29 -19.09
N GLY A 282 12.91 17.90 -20.16
CA GLY A 282 12.06 18.76 -20.98
C GLY A 282 10.61 18.33 -20.86
N ILE A 283 9.70 19.31 -20.74
CA ILE A 283 8.27 19.05 -20.70
C ILE A 283 7.56 20.07 -21.58
N ALA A 284 6.76 19.61 -22.53
CA ALA A 284 5.96 20.47 -23.38
C ALA A 284 4.56 19.90 -23.57
N VAL A 285 3.62 20.74 -23.95
CA VAL A 285 2.20 20.41 -24.03
C VAL A 285 1.69 20.69 -25.42
N ASN A 286 0.87 19.78 -25.94
CA ASN A 286 0.00 20.09 -27.05
C ASN A 286 -1.38 19.47 -26.79
N GLU A 287 -2.42 20.30 -26.85
CA GLU A 287 -3.82 19.92 -26.61
C GLU A 287 -4.00 19.17 -25.28
N SER A 288 -4.22 17.85 -25.35
CA SER A 288 -4.52 16.97 -24.23
C SER A 288 -3.34 16.07 -23.85
N ARG A 289 -2.17 16.28 -24.46
CA ARG A 289 -0.98 15.44 -24.30
C ARG A 289 0.24 16.24 -23.86
N VAL A 290 0.96 15.67 -22.90
CA VAL A 290 2.26 16.14 -22.44
C VAL A 290 3.34 15.30 -23.10
N TYR A 291 4.36 15.96 -23.63
CA TYR A 291 5.57 15.39 -24.18
C TYR A 291 6.70 15.61 -23.18
N VAL A 292 7.30 14.53 -22.73
CA VAL A 292 8.42 14.55 -21.77
C VAL A 292 9.64 13.97 -22.45
N VAL A 293 10.77 14.67 -22.35
CA VAL A 293 12.07 14.24 -22.85
C VAL A 293 13.05 14.21 -21.70
N LEU A 294 13.74 13.08 -21.53
CA LEU A 294 14.86 12.94 -20.60
C LEU A 294 16.15 12.75 -21.38
N LYS A 295 17.16 13.58 -21.07
CA LYS A 295 18.51 13.46 -21.62
C LYS A 295 19.50 13.11 -20.51
N PHE A 296 20.32 12.09 -20.72
CA PHE A 296 21.30 11.57 -19.76
C PHE A 296 22.73 11.81 -20.24
N LEU A 297 23.59 12.19 -19.29
CA LEU A 297 25.03 12.35 -19.51
C LEU A 297 25.82 11.72 -18.35
N PRO A 298 26.83 10.85 -18.59
CA PRO A 298 27.14 10.17 -19.85
C PRO A 298 25.96 9.40 -20.47
N ARG A 299 26.05 9.14 -21.78
CA ARG A 299 25.03 8.36 -22.50
C ARG A 299 24.96 6.92 -21.97
N GLY A 300 23.74 6.45 -21.74
CA GLY A 300 23.45 5.06 -21.40
C GLY A 300 23.08 4.20 -22.59
N ASN A 301 22.64 2.96 -22.32
CA ASN A 301 22.23 1.96 -23.32
C ASN A 301 23.30 1.67 -24.37
N SER A 302 24.57 1.76 -23.98
CA SER A 302 25.70 1.43 -24.82
C SER A 302 25.79 -0.09 -25.02
N TYR A 303 26.02 -0.49 -26.27
CA TYR A 303 26.17 -1.89 -26.64
C TYR A 303 27.27 -2.57 -25.79
N LYS A 304 27.03 -3.82 -25.35
CA LYS A 304 27.92 -4.63 -24.48
C LYS A 304 28.23 -4.05 -23.09
N GLN A 305 27.52 -3.01 -22.65
CA GLN A 305 27.74 -2.39 -21.33
C GLN A 305 26.60 -2.62 -20.32
N PHE A 306 25.53 -3.32 -20.71
CA PHE A 306 24.34 -3.54 -19.88
C PHE A 306 24.66 -4.31 -18.59
N LYS A 307 25.45 -5.39 -18.66
CA LYS A 307 25.82 -6.20 -17.47
C LYS A 307 26.53 -5.37 -16.39
N PHE A 308 27.24 -4.31 -16.77
CA PHE A 308 27.98 -3.45 -15.84
C PHE A 308 27.17 -2.24 -15.35
N ASN A 309 26.15 -1.84 -16.11
CA ASN A 309 25.41 -0.60 -15.88
C ASN A 309 23.95 -0.79 -15.45
N VAL A 310 23.36 -1.95 -15.71
CA VAL A 310 21.98 -2.28 -15.35
C VAL A 310 22.04 -3.42 -14.33
N ASN A 311 22.29 -3.07 -13.08
CA ASN A 311 22.43 -4.07 -12.03
C ASN A 311 21.08 -4.70 -11.70
N LYS A 312 21.10 -5.98 -11.34
CA LYS A 312 19.97 -6.63 -10.65
C LYS A 312 19.74 -5.95 -9.29
N VAL A 313 18.53 -6.07 -8.77
CA VAL A 313 18.24 -5.60 -7.41
C VAL A 313 18.94 -6.54 -6.42
N ARG A 314 19.84 -5.99 -5.61
CA ARG A 314 20.73 -6.74 -4.70
C ARG A 314 20.10 -6.87 -3.32
N TYR A 315 20.44 -7.93 -2.60
CA TYR A 315 20.23 -8.01 -1.16
C TYR A 315 21.58 -8.12 -0.42
N TRP A 316 21.66 -7.62 0.80
CA TRP A 316 22.78 -7.78 1.73
C TRP A 316 22.49 -8.91 2.71
N VAL A 317 23.52 -9.50 3.29
CA VAL A 317 23.39 -10.28 4.51
C VAL A 317 23.83 -9.40 5.67
N ARG A 318 22.90 -8.87 6.45
CA ARG A 318 23.21 -7.99 7.59
C ARG A 318 23.50 -8.81 8.83
N GLU A 319 24.67 -8.65 9.41
CA GLU A 319 25.02 -9.22 10.71
C GLU A 319 24.62 -8.23 11.82
N ILE A 320 23.70 -8.64 12.69
CA ILE A 320 23.32 -7.90 13.91
C ILE A 320 23.50 -8.84 15.09
N ARG A 321 24.46 -8.53 15.98
CA ARG A 321 24.73 -9.30 17.21
C ARG A 321 24.92 -10.81 16.95
N LYS A 322 25.80 -11.16 16.00
CA LYS A 322 26.07 -12.54 15.55
C LYS A 322 24.90 -13.28 14.87
N ASN A 323 23.74 -12.63 14.65
CA ASN A 323 22.66 -13.15 13.83
C ASN A 323 22.72 -12.53 12.43
N PHE A 324 22.45 -13.34 11.40
CA PHE A 324 22.41 -12.89 10.02
C PHE A 324 20.97 -12.66 9.56
N PHE A 325 20.74 -11.56 8.86
CA PHE A 325 19.46 -11.18 8.27
C PHE A 325 19.68 -10.90 6.78
N PHE A 326 18.66 -11.08 5.95
CA PHE A 326 18.73 -10.69 4.53
C PHE A 326 18.20 -9.27 4.41
N GLU A 327 18.93 -8.32 3.87
CA GLU A 327 18.49 -6.93 3.76
C GLU A 327 18.31 -6.55 2.29
N PHE A 328 17.07 -6.22 1.90
CA PHE A 328 16.71 -5.77 0.56
C PHE A 328 15.96 -4.45 0.67
N ASN A 329 16.38 -3.43 -0.09
CA ASN A 329 15.83 -2.06 -0.01
C ASN A 329 15.78 -1.47 1.41
N ASP A 330 16.86 -1.60 2.19
CA ASP A 330 16.97 -1.14 3.58
C ASP A 330 15.97 -1.82 4.55
N VAL A 331 15.27 -2.87 4.12
CA VAL A 331 14.42 -3.72 4.96
C VAL A 331 15.18 -5.00 5.24
N SER A 332 15.38 -5.33 6.52
CA SER A 332 15.95 -6.60 6.93
C SER A 332 14.84 -7.65 7.14
N TYR A 333 15.00 -8.80 6.51
CA TYR A 333 14.17 -9.99 6.54
C TYR A 333 14.92 -11.07 7.31
N ALA A 334 14.20 -11.85 8.11
CA ALA A 334 14.82 -12.94 8.88
C ALA A 334 15.21 -14.13 7.99
N THR A 335 14.49 -14.36 6.90
CA THR A 335 14.69 -15.49 5.99
C THR A 335 14.73 -15.02 4.53
N MET A 336 15.34 -15.82 3.65
CA MET A 336 15.26 -15.56 2.21
C MET A 336 13.83 -15.73 1.71
N GLU A 337 13.02 -16.60 2.32
CA GLU A 337 11.62 -16.78 1.99
C GLU A 337 10.79 -15.53 2.30
N ASP A 338 11.00 -14.86 3.43
CA ASP A 338 10.28 -13.61 3.75
C ASP A 338 10.66 -12.50 2.76
N MET A 339 11.95 -12.41 2.42
CA MET A 339 12.44 -11.48 1.41
C MET A 339 11.88 -11.83 0.04
N ALA A 340 11.88 -13.11 -0.34
CA ALA A 340 11.38 -13.61 -1.61
C ALA A 340 9.85 -13.48 -1.73
N GLU A 341 9.09 -13.68 -0.65
CA GLU A 341 7.65 -13.44 -0.57
C GLU A 341 7.35 -11.95 -0.68
N ASP A 342 8.11 -11.06 -0.03
CA ASP A 342 7.92 -9.61 -0.20
C ASP A 342 8.29 -9.19 -1.63
N ILE A 343 9.42 -9.64 -2.18
CA ILE A 343 9.79 -9.38 -3.58
C ILE A 343 8.72 -9.94 -4.54
N SER A 344 8.30 -11.20 -4.38
CA SER A 344 7.26 -11.85 -5.18
C SER A 344 5.92 -11.12 -5.13
N SER A 345 5.46 -10.75 -3.93
CA SER A 345 4.22 -10.00 -3.73
C SER A 345 4.30 -8.63 -4.41
N ASN A 346 5.51 -8.05 -4.48
CA ASN A 346 5.75 -6.76 -5.12
C ASN A 346 5.94 -6.86 -6.65
N LEU A 347 6.27 -8.04 -7.20
CA LEU A 347 6.53 -8.25 -8.63
C LEU A 347 5.26 -8.47 -9.49
N GLY A 348 4.10 -8.72 -8.91
CA GLY A 348 2.82 -8.76 -9.64
C GLY A 348 2.71 -9.90 -10.67
N SER A 349 2.70 -9.58 -11.98
CA SER A 349 2.54 -10.53 -13.09
C SER A 349 3.85 -11.00 -13.75
N VAL A 350 5.01 -10.73 -13.14
CA VAL A 350 6.31 -11.21 -13.65
C VAL A 350 6.39 -12.71 -13.42
N SER A 351 6.88 -13.46 -14.40
CA SER A 351 7.17 -14.88 -14.21
C SER A 351 8.26 -15.01 -13.15
N LEU A 352 7.94 -15.68 -12.04
CA LEU A 352 8.90 -15.88 -10.96
C LEU A 352 10.11 -16.71 -11.42
N LYS A 353 10.01 -17.43 -12.55
CA LYS A 353 11.14 -18.14 -13.19
C LYS A 353 12.25 -17.21 -13.67
N GLU A 354 11.97 -15.92 -13.84
CA GLU A 354 12.90 -14.93 -14.42
C GLU A 354 13.54 -14.02 -13.36
N VAL A 355 13.20 -14.24 -12.09
CA VAL A 355 13.64 -13.37 -10.99
C VAL A 355 14.78 -14.07 -10.25
N PHE A 356 15.97 -13.49 -10.33
CA PHE A 356 17.17 -14.05 -9.68
C PHE A 356 17.62 -13.14 -8.55
N LEU A 357 17.80 -13.73 -7.37
CA LEU A 357 18.35 -13.06 -6.20
C LEU A 357 19.87 -13.27 -6.15
N PHE A 358 20.59 -12.27 -5.67
CA PHE A 358 22.04 -12.26 -5.55
C PHE A 358 22.46 -11.60 -4.22
N SER A 359 23.21 -12.34 -3.40
CA SER A 359 23.81 -11.81 -2.17
C SER A 359 24.98 -10.89 -2.53
N TYR A 360 24.95 -9.64 -2.06
CA TYR A 360 26.01 -8.69 -2.36
C TYR A 360 27.22 -8.81 -1.41
N GLY A 361 27.02 -9.41 -0.24
CA GLY A 361 28.02 -9.49 0.80
C GLY A 361 27.43 -9.33 2.19
N ILE A 362 28.29 -9.28 3.20
CA ILE A 362 27.91 -9.17 4.60
C ILE A 362 28.03 -7.72 5.06
N ARG A 363 26.98 -7.14 5.65
CA ARG A 363 27.02 -5.82 6.28
C ARG A 363 27.05 -5.97 7.80
N LYS A 364 28.14 -5.55 8.44
CA LYS A 364 28.33 -5.56 9.90
C LYS A 364 28.48 -4.13 10.41
N LYS A 365 27.48 -3.65 11.16
CA LYS A 365 27.41 -2.23 11.59
C LYS A 365 27.50 -1.30 10.36
N ALA A 366 28.56 -0.47 10.28
CA ALA A 366 28.85 0.42 9.15
C ALA A 366 29.83 -0.20 8.12
N ILE A 367 30.39 -1.37 8.41
CA ILE A 367 31.38 -2.05 7.56
C ILE A 367 30.66 -3.01 6.61
N THR A 368 31.06 -3.03 5.34
CA THR A 368 30.56 -3.97 4.34
C THR A 368 31.69 -4.85 3.82
N PHE A 369 31.47 -6.15 3.84
CA PHE A 369 32.35 -7.16 3.27
C PHE A 369 31.72 -7.66 1.97
N ASN A 370 32.38 -7.44 0.84
CA ASN A 370 31.91 -7.98 -0.43
C ASN A 370 32.08 -9.50 -0.40
N GLY A 371 31.05 -10.25 -0.78
CA GLY A 371 31.15 -11.71 -0.90
C GLY A 371 31.96 -12.10 -2.14
N GLU A 372 32.72 -13.19 -2.04
CA GLU A 372 33.27 -13.88 -3.22
C GLU A 372 32.13 -14.32 -4.14
N LYS A 373 32.36 -14.25 -5.46
CA LYS A 373 31.43 -14.53 -6.58
C LYS A 373 30.15 -15.27 -6.15
N SER A 374 29.12 -14.50 -5.79
CA SER A 374 27.86 -15.08 -5.30
C SER A 374 27.06 -15.71 -6.43
N THR A 375 26.67 -16.96 -6.23
CA THR A 375 25.79 -17.74 -7.10
C THR A 375 24.41 -17.10 -7.17
N CYS A 376 23.90 -16.88 -8.40
CA CYS A 376 22.50 -16.45 -8.60
C CYS A 376 21.55 -17.60 -8.25
N GLN A 377 20.50 -17.33 -7.48
CA GLN A 377 19.45 -18.31 -7.15
C GLN A 377 18.09 -17.81 -7.65
N CYS A 378 17.28 -18.71 -8.21
CA CYS A 378 15.96 -18.36 -8.73
C CYS A 378 15.01 -18.09 -7.56
N ILE A 379 14.22 -17.01 -7.61
CA ILE A 379 13.33 -16.65 -6.49
C ILE A 379 12.30 -17.75 -6.20
N LEU A 380 11.92 -18.55 -7.21
CA LEU A 380 10.99 -19.65 -7.05
C LEU A 380 11.49 -20.70 -6.06
N GLU A 381 12.80 -20.84 -5.89
CA GLU A 381 13.40 -21.73 -4.90
C GLU A 381 13.00 -21.34 -3.47
N PHE A 382 12.60 -20.08 -3.26
CA PHE A 382 12.24 -19.52 -1.95
C PHE A 382 10.75 -19.20 -1.77
N ILE A 383 9.94 -19.29 -2.84
CA ILE A 383 8.50 -18.97 -2.76
C ILE A 383 7.70 -20.24 -2.55
N LYS A 384 7.18 -20.42 -1.32
CA LYS A 384 6.25 -21.50 -1.01
C LYS A 384 4.87 -21.20 -1.63
N PRO A 385 4.22 -22.13 -2.34
CA PRO A 385 2.92 -21.89 -2.98
C PRO A 385 1.83 -21.59 -1.94
N LYS A 386 1.35 -20.34 -1.86
CA LYS A 386 0.30 -19.88 -0.93
C LYS A 386 -0.86 -19.16 -1.64
N LYS A 387 -2.08 -19.58 -1.30
CA LYS A 387 -3.41 -19.23 -1.89
C LYS A 387 -3.74 -17.70 -1.78
N LYS A 388 -4.18 -17.06 -2.89
CA LYS A 388 -4.45 -15.58 -3.07
C LYS A 388 -5.64 -15.03 -2.21
N ILE A 389 -5.62 -13.78 -1.69
CA ILE A 389 -6.27 -12.51 -2.20
C ILE A 389 -6.03 -11.29 -1.22
N ASN A 390 -6.10 -10.02 -1.72
CA ASN A 390 -5.50 -8.70 -1.31
C ASN A 390 -6.45 -7.50 -0.89
N LYS A 391 -5.95 -6.41 -0.20
CA LYS A 391 -6.04 -4.87 -0.45
C LYS A 391 -6.51 -3.79 0.65
N ARG A 392 -5.76 -2.62 0.77
CA ARG A 392 -6.06 -1.14 1.15
C ARG A 392 -5.46 -0.49 2.48
N LYS A 393 -5.19 0.86 2.57
CA LYS A 393 -4.48 1.69 3.67
C LYS A 393 -5.09 3.14 3.86
N GLU A 394 -4.67 4.01 4.83
CA GLU A 394 -5.20 4.37 6.20
C GLU A 394 -4.77 5.80 6.72
N PHE A 395 -5.62 6.57 7.47
CA PHE A 395 -5.47 7.92 8.15
C PHE A 395 -5.86 8.05 9.68
N GLN A 396 -4.86 8.38 10.50
CA GLN A 396 -4.74 8.33 11.98
C GLN A 396 -5.84 8.99 12.88
N VAL A 397 -6.33 8.30 13.93
CA VAL A 397 -6.85 8.89 15.19
C VAL A 397 -5.73 8.78 16.22
N CYS A 398 -5.23 9.92 16.69
CA CYS A 398 -4.13 9.94 17.65
C CYS A 398 -4.69 10.18 19.06
N SER A 399 -4.06 9.60 20.07
CA SER A 399 -4.31 9.93 21.48
C SER A 399 -3.18 10.80 22.03
N ARG A 400 -3.51 11.81 22.85
CA ARG A 400 -2.60 12.59 23.69
C ARG A 400 -3.04 12.46 25.14
N VAL A 401 -2.09 12.45 26.07
CA VAL A 401 -2.38 12.53 27.50
C VAL A 401 -2.06 13.94 27.95
N ILE A 402 -3.04 14.64 28.52
CA ILE A 402 -2.90 15.96 29.12
C ILE A 402 -3.45 15.80 30.55
N ASP A 403 -2.64 16.07 31.57
CA ASP A 403 -3.02 16.02 33.00
C ASP A 403 -3.73 14.72 33.43
N SER A 404 -3.11 13.57 33.13
CA SER A 404 -3.69 12.24 33.42
C SER A 404 -5.01 11.92 32.69
N GLN A 405 -5.49 12.79 31.80
CA GLN A 405 -6.71 12.61 31.00
C GLN A 405 -6.39 12.39 29.51
N MET A 406 -7.09 11.43 28.92
CA MET A 406 -6.83 10.95 27.57
C MET A 406 -7.66 11.75 26.56
N HIS A 407 -6.96 12.52 25.73
CA HIS A 407 -7.50 13.32 24.65
C HIS A 407 -7.29 12.60 23.33
N TYR A 408 -8.27 12.68 22.44
CA TYR A 408 -8.21 12.07 21.11
C TYR A 408 -8.18 13.19 20.07
N SER A 409 -7.24 13.14 19.16
CA SER A 409 -7.18 14.03 18.01
C SER A 409 -7.57 13.25 16.77
N CYS A 410 -8.61 13.71 16.08
CA CYS A 410 -9.04 13.13 14.82
C CYS A 410 -9.29 14.26 13.83
N CYS A 411 -8.67 14.18 12.65
CA CYS A 411 -8.74 15.20 11.60
C CYS A 411 -8.54 16.65 12.14
N GLY A 412 -7.55 16.86 13.02
CA GLY A 412 -7.19 18.15 13.60
C GLY A 412 -8.10 18.67 14.73
N LYS A 413 -9.14 17.91 15.11
CA LYS A 413 -10.02 18.25 16.24
C LYS A 413 -9.71 17.39 17.44
N ASN A 414 -9.62 18.01 18.61
CA ASN A 414 -9.45 17.33 19.89
C ASN A 414 -10.81 16.94 20.48
N PHE A 415 -10.83 15.81 21.15
CA PHE A 415 -12.00 15.20 21.76
C PHE A 415 -11.61 14.63 23.11
N THR A 416 -12.50 14.71 24.08
CA THR A 416 -12.28 14.13 25.42
C THR A 416 -12.59 12.64 25.46
N THR A 417 -13.31 12.14 24.45
CA THR A 417 -13.61 10.71 24.31
C THR A 417 -13.30 10.21 22.92
N PHE A 418 -12.91 8.94 22.84
CA PHE A 418 -12.76 8.29 21.54
C PHE A 418 -14.07 8.31 20.78
N GLU A 419 -15.20 8.13 21.45
CA GLU A 419 -16.49 8.06 20.77
C GLU A 419 -16.79 9.34 20.00
N GLN A 420 -16.45 10.51 20.55
CA GLN A 420 -16.53 11.78 19.83
C GLN A 420 -15.55 11.83 18.66
N ALA A 421 -14.28 11.41 18.86
CA ALA A 421 -13.29 11.34 17.79
C ALA A 421 -13.66 10.36 16.68
N SER A 422 -14.30 9.25 17.02
CA SER A 422 -14.77 8.18 16.14
C SER A 422 -15.99 8.60 15.36
N LYS A 423 -16.99 9.18 16.03
CA LYS A 423 -18.15 9.82 15.37
C LYS A 423 -17.67 10.90 14.42
N TYR A 424 -16.67 11.68 14.82
CA TYR A 424 -16.05 12.68 13.96
C TYR A 424 -15.28 12.04 12.79
N SER A 425 -14.51 10.97 13.02
CA SER A 425 -13.80 10.18 12.00
C SER A 425 -14.74 9.57 10.97
N LEU A 426 -15.86 9.00 11.42
CA LEU A 426 -16.94 8.45 10.60
C LEU A 426 -17.61 9.55 9.79
N LYS A 427 -17.87 10.72 10.40
CA LYS A 427 -18.45 11.90 9.74
C LYS A 427 -17.49 12.53 8.73
N LYS A 428 -16.16 12.40 8.92
CA LYS A 428 -15.11 13.01 8.09
C LYS A 428 -14.37 12.03 7.17
N GLN A 429 -14.75 10.75 7.16
CA GLN A 429 -14.09 9.66 6.41
C GLN A 429 -12.57 9.54 6.63
N CYS A 430 -12.08 9.83 7.84
CA CYS A 430 -10.69 9.60 8.23
C CYS A 430 -10.49 8.09 8.54
N GLN A 431 -9.50 7.42 7.92
CA GLN A 431 -9.22 5.98 8.12
C GLN A 431 -8.37 5.71 9.37
N VAL A 432 -8.97 5.58 10.54
CA VAL A 432 -8.21 5.48 11.79
C VAL A 432 -6.92 4.62 11.78
N LYS A 433 -5.82 5.23 12.19
CA LYS A 433 -4.44 4.71 12.35
C LYS A 433 -3.94 5.29 13.71
N PHE A 434 -2.92 4.77 14.40
CA PHE A 434 -2.51 5.36 15.71
C PHE A 434 -1.10 5.92 15.67
N GLY A 435 -0.95 7.20 16.01
CA GLY A 435 0.37 7.80 16.23
C GLY A 435 0.94 7.33 17.58
N GLN A 436 2.27 7.41 17.74
CA GLN A 436 2.92 7.18 19.03
C GLN A 436 2.30 8.11 20.09
N ASN A 437 1.94 7.55 21.25
CA ASN A 437 1.49 8.33 22.40
C ASN A 437 2.64 9.26 22.84
N VAL A 438 2.41 10.58 22.84
CA VAL A 438 3.36 11.58 23.38
C VAL A 438 2.87 11.98 24.77
N ILE A 439 3.74 11.88 25.77
CA ILE A 439 3.46 12.33 27.14
C ILE A 439 4.27 13.59 27.40
N LEU A 440 3.59 14.66 27.83
CA LEU A 440 4.20 15.82 28.47
C LEU A 440 3.91 15.69 29.97
N THR A 441 4.95 15.50 30.78
CA THR A 441 4.83 15.54 32.25
C THR A 441 5.36 16.87 32.75
N TYR A 442 4.51 17.63 33.44
CA TYR A 442 4.93 18.76 34.27
C TYR A 442 5.52 18.22 35.58
N ASP A 443 6.61 18.84 36.02
CA ASP A 443 7.11 18.66 37.39
C ASP A 443 6.23 19.48 38.34
N LYS A 444 5.61 18.79 39.30
CA LYS A 444 4.74 19.37 40.33
C LYS A 444 5.49 20.24 41.36
N ASN A 445 6.83 20.21 41.34
CA ASN A 445 7.69 20.97 42.23
C ASN A 445 8.41 22.13 41.53
N ALA A 446 8.12 22.39 40.24
CA ALA A 446 8.77 23.48 39.51
C ALA A 446 8.16 24.84 39.89
N PRO A 447 8.98 25.85 40.22
CA PRO A 447 8.50 27.17 40.63
C PRO A 447 7.77 27.90 39.48
N PRO A 448 6.79 28.79 39.78
CA PRO A 448 5.88 29.37 38.79
C PRO A 448 6.53 30.27 37.72
N ASP A 449 7.83 30.56 37.81
CA ASP A 449 8.45 31.69 37.12
C ASP A 449 9.30 31.33 35.89
N HIS A 450 9.24 30.07 35.42
CA HIS A 450 9.94 29.64 34.20
C HIS A 450 9.00 29.22 33.06
N LEU A 451 8.21 30.17 32.56
CA LEU A 451 7.43 30.07 31.29
C LEU A 451 8.30 30.24 30.02
N ARG A 452 9.52 29.67 29.98
CA ARG A 452 10.25 29.45 28.73
C ARG A 452 10.06 28.01 28.28
N ARG A 453 9.36 27.82 27.16
CA ARG A 453 9.09 26.52 26.49
C ARG A 453 10.29 25.58 26.62
N PRO A 454 10.16 24.42 27.31
CA PRO A 454 11.15 23.37 27.21
C PRO A 454 11.16 22.87 25.77
N SER A 455 12.34 22.82 25.15
CA SER A 455 12.56 22.09 23.90
C SER A 455 12.04 20.65 24.03
N PRO A 456 11.30 20.11 23.04
CA PRO A 456 10.72 18.78 23.16
C PRO A 456 11.84 17.73 23.30
N PRO A 457 11.69 16.77 24.23
CA PRO A 457 12.68 15.70 24.39
C PRO A 457 12.79 14.89 23.09
N SER A 458 14.01 14.46 22.77
CA SER A 458 14.32 13.59 21.63
C SER A 458 13.33 12.40 21.53
N PRO A 459 12.77 12.10 20.34
CA PRO A 459 11.65 11.17 20.17
C PRO A 459 11.97 9.67 20.37
N ALA A 460 13.05 9.32 21.06
CA ALA A 460 13.65 7.99 20.95
C ALA A 460 13.09 6.88 21.87
N ASN A 461 12.32 7.15 22.94
CA ASN A 461 12.02 6.09 23.93
C ASN A 461 10.64 6.13 24.64
N ILE A 462 9.58 6.66 24.02
CA ILE A 462 8.25 6.64 24.67
C ILE A 462 7.52 5.31 24.37
N LEU A 463 7.42 4.42 25.36
CA LEU A 463 6.61 3.21 25.29
C LEU A 463 5.11 3.55 25.24
N PRO A 464 4.28 2.82 24.47
CA PRO A 464 2.84 3.05 24.44
C PRO A 464 2.21 2.87 25.83
N VAL A 465 1.68 3.96 26.40
CA VAL A 465 1.00 3.93 27.70
C VAL A 465 -0.25 3.07 27.64
N ILE A 466 -0.36 2.15 28.60
CA ILE A 466 -1.52 1.30 28.80
C ILE A 466 -2.70 2.13 29.34
N PRO A 467 -3.91 2.04 28.76
CA PRO A 467 -5.09 2.73 29.30
C PRO A 467 -5.41 2.26 30.73
N LYS A 468 -5.74 3.19 31.64
CA LYS A 468 -5.89 2.93 33.08
C LYS A 468 -6.98 1.88 33.44
N LYS A 469 -8.10 1.81 32.69
CA LYS A 469 -9.17 0.81 32.90
C LYS A 469 -9.91 0.51 31.58
N PHE A 470 -9.93 -0.75 31.17
CA PHE A 470 -10.82 -1.29 30.13
C PHE A 470 -10.93 -2.81 30.29
N CYS A 471 -12.01 -3.37 29.74
CA CYS A 471 -12.38 -4.75 29.99
C CYS A 471 -12.93 -5.43 28.72
N VAL A 472 -12.84 -6.76 28.72
CA VAL A 472 -13.46 -7.67 27.77
C VAL A 472 -14.67 -8.27 28.46
N LYS A 473 -15.84 -8.20 27.81
CA LYS A 473 -16.98 -9.00 28.23
C LYS A 473 -16.80 -10.40 27.66
N THR A 474 -16.84 -11.43 28.50
CA THR A 474 -16.86 -12.84 28.11
C THR A 474 -18.27 -13.39 28.32
N ILE A 475 -18.51 -14.67 28.03
CA ILE A 475 -19.82 -15.28 28.28
C ILE A 475 -20.14 -15.37 29.77
N VAL A 476 -19.11 -15.51 30.63
CA VAL A 476 -19.26 -15.75 32.08
C VAL A 476 -19.03 -14.47 32.89
N ALA A 477 -18.04 -13.65 32.52
CA ALA A 477 -17.59 -12.53 33.34
C ALA A 477 -17.09 -11.33 32.52
N ILE A 478 -17.00 -10.16 33.17
CA ILE A 478 -16.26 -9.01 32.64
C ILE A 478 -14.83 -9.08 33.17
N LYS A 479 -13.85 -9.11 32.27
CA LYS A 479 -12.44 -9.29 32.59
C LYS A 479 -11.66 -8.05 32.21
N CYS A 480 -11.05 -7.41 33.19
CA CYS A 480 -10.37 -6.14 33.00
C CYS A 480 -8.87 -6.33 32.91
N LEU A 481 -8.23 -5.43 32.19
CA LEU A 481 -6.78 -5.41 32.04
C LEU A 481 -6.08 -5.40 33.41
N GLY A 482 -5.21 -6.38 33.62
CA GLY A 482 -4.41 -6.50 34.83
C GLY A 482 -3.04 -5.87 34.72
N LYS A 483 -2.45 -5.56 35.88
CA LYS A 483 -1.02 -5.29 36.02
C LYS A 483 -0.28 -6.64 36.03
N ASN A 484 0.25 -7.03 34.88
CA ASN A 484 1.09 -8.22 34.72
C ASN A 484 2.26 -7.83 33.82
N ALA A 485 3.46 -7.80 34.40
CA ALA A 485 4.66 -7.31 33.72
C ALA A 485 5.07 -8.23 32.56
N LEU A 486 4.95 -9.54 32.73
CA LEU A 486 5.29 -10.54 31.72
C LEU A 486 4.37 -10.42 30.50
N SER A 487 3.06 -10.40 30.73
CA SER A 487 2.09 -10.27 29.64
C SER A 487 2.19 -8.92 28.95
N TYR A 488 2.56 -7.87 29.68
CA TYR A 488 2.83 -6.57 29.09
C TYR A 488 4.09 -6.55 28.23
N LYS A 489 5.19 -7.19 28.66
CA LYS A 489 6.41 -7.34 27.85
C LYS A 489 6.09 -8.09 26.54
N ILE A 490 5.35 -9.19 26.61
CA ILE A 490 4.90 -9.94 25.43
C ILE A 490 4.01 -9.09 24.53
N TRP A 491 3.06 -8.35 25.13
CA TRP A 491 2.21 -7.43 24.39
C TRP A 491 3.02 -6.35 23.64
N ILE A 492 4.02 -5.73 24.28
CA ILE A 492 4.93 -4.78 23.62
C ILE A 492 5.64 -5.46 22.44
N LEU A 493 6.16 -6.68 22.60
CA LEU A 493 6.86 -7.39 21.52
C LEU A 493 5.99 -7.62 20.27
N VAL A 494 4.67 -7.72 20.44
CA VAL A 494 3.74 -7.97 19.33
C VAL A 494 3.13 -6.68 18.77
N TRP A 495 2.89 -5.69 19.62
CA TRP A 495 2.05 -4.53 19.31
C TRP A 495 2.78 -3.19 19.32
N LYS A 496 4.05 -3.09 19.75
CA LYS A 496 4.75 -1.80 19.94
C LYS A 496 4.74 -0.89 18.71
N ASP A 497 4.81 -1.44 17.50
CA ASP A 497 4.87 -0.67 16.26
C ASP A 497 3.54 0.02 15.90
N ILE A 498 2.44 -0.45 16.49
CA ILE A 498 1.08 0.01 16.17
C ILE A 498 0.35 0.55 17.41
N GLY A 499 0.68 0.07 18.62
CA GLY A 499 0.06 0.46 19.88
C GLY A 499 -1.38 -0.04 20.03
N ALA A 500 -2.16 0.67 20.84
CA ALA A 500 -3.61 0.51 20.89
C ALA A 500 -4.16 0.79 19.49
N THR A 501 -4.91 -0.14 18.88
CA THR A 501 -5.42 0.08 17.51
C THR A 501 -6.87 -0.31 17.35
N TYR A 502 -7.59 0.53 16.60
CA TYR A 502 -9.00 0.41 16.28
C TYR A 502 -9.16 -0.73 15.30
N TYR A 503 -10.05 -1.66 15.63
CA TYR A 503 -10.47 -2.64 14.66
C TYR A 503 -11.10 -1.96 13.44
N ASN A 504 -10.55 -2.26 12.26
CA ASN A 504 -11.08 -1.95 10.94
C ASN A 504 -11.06 -3.26 10.14
N ASN A 505 -12.09 -3.51 9.32
CA ASN A 505 -12.15 -4.68 8.44
C ASN A 505 -10.93 -4.80 7.50
N ILE A 506 -10.27 -3.69 7.15
CA ILE A 506 -9.02 -3.68 6.38
C ILE A 506 -7.86 -4.32 7.17
N LEU A 507 -7.83 -4.17 8.50
CA LEU A 507 -6.81 -4.71 9.42
C LEU A 507 -7.12 -6.12 9.94
N PHE A 508 -8.16 -6.75 9.41
CA PHE A 508 -8.61 -8.07 9.86
C PHE A 508 -7.50 -9.13 9.88
N VAL A 509 -6.74 -9.24 8.77
CA VAL A 509 -5.62 -10.20 8.63
C VAL A 509 -4.52 -9.91 9.64
N MET A 510 -4.26 -8.62 9.89
CA MET A 510 -3.25 -8.16 10.85
C MET A 510 -3.60 -8.58 12.28
N PHE A 511 -4.85 -8.39 12.72
CA PHE A 511 -5.29 -8.77 14.06
C PHE A 511 -5.20 -10.28 14.28
N LYS A 512 -5.66 -11.11 13.33
CA LYS A 512 -5.54 -12.57 13.41
C LYS A 512 -4.08 -13.03 13.55
N THR A 513 -3.21 -12.49 12.70
CA THR A 513 -1.78 -12.83 12.70
C THR A 513 -1.12 -12.45 14.02
N ARG A 514 -1.41 -11.25 14.55
CA ARG A 514 -0.84 -10.80 15.82
C ARG A 514 -1.41 -11.54 17.04
N PHE A 515 -2.70 -11.88 17.06
CA PHE A 515 -3.27 -12.72 18.10
C PHE A 515 -2.59 -14.09 18.16
N LEU A 516 -2.44 -14.77 17.01
CA LEU A 516 -1.72 -16.03 16.95
C LEU A 516 -0.27 -15.88 17.44
N LYS A 517 0.42 -14.82 17.01
CA LYS A 517 1.80 -14.52 17.45
C LYS A 517 1.89 -14.31 18.97
N GLU A 518 0.98 -13.53 19.55
CA GLU A 518 0.92 -13.27 20.99
C GLU A 518 0.64 -14.56 21.78
N ILE A 519 -0.34 -15.35 21.34
CA ILE A 519 -0.67 -16.64 21.95
C ILE A 519 0.53 -17.59 21.88
N ASN A 520 1.21 -17.70 20.75
CA ASN A 520 2.37 -18.59 20.61
C ASN A 520 3.58 -18.14 21.45
N LEU A 521 3.74 -16.85 21.72
CA LEU A 521 4.72 -16.36 22.69
C LEU A 521 4.37 -16.78 24.13
N TYR A 522 3.09 -16.71 24.52
CA TYR A 522 2.63 -17.26 25.80
C TYR A 522 2.83 -18.78 25.85
N ARG A 523 2.44 -19.51 24.81
CA ARG A 523 2.60 -20.98 24.78
C ARG A 523 4.05 -21.42 24.94
N LYS A 524 5.00 -20.69 24.33
CA LYS A 524 6.43 -20.96 24.48
C LYS A 524 6.87 -20.94 25.95
N ILE A 525 6.49 -19.92 26.71
CA ILE A 525 6.87 -19.81 28.14
C ILE A 525 6.12 -20.80 29.04
N HIS A 526 5.11 -21.51 28.51
CA HIS A 526 4.39 -22.58 29.18
C HIS A 526 4.79 -23.97 28.66
N ASP A 527 5.82 -24.07 27.82
CA ASP A 527 6.24 -25.33 27.17
C ASP A 527 5.09 -26.04 26.42
N SER A 528 4.24 -25.22 25.79
CA SER A 528 3.17 -25.66 24.91
C SER A 528 3.58 -25.46 23.44
N PRO A 529 3.44 -26.47 22.56
CA PRO A 529 3.77 -26.34 21.14
C PRO A 529 2.99 -25.19 20.48
N PRO A 530 3.55 -24.47 19.49
CA PRO A 530 2.85 -23.37 18.85
C PRO A 530 1.59 -23.84 18.12
N LEU A 531 0.52 -23.05 18.20
CA LEU A 531 -0.70 -23.24 17.41
C LEU A 531 -0.45 -22.84 15.95
N SER A 532 -1.19 -23.50 15.05
CA SER A 532 -1.19 -23.26 13.61
C SER A 532 -2.57 -22.76 13.15
N ASP A 533 -2.59 -21.72 12.32
CA ASP A 533 -3.80 -21.21 11.64
C ASP A 533 -4.07 -21.89 10.28
N LYS A 534 -3.31 -22.93 9.93
CA LYS A 534 -3.43 -23.64 8.65
C LYS A 534 -4.76 -24.38 8.46
N ASN A 535 -5.53 -24.60 9.53
CA ASN A 535 -6.85 -25.22 9.42
C ASN A 535 -7.89 -24.17 8.99
N SER A 536 -8.13 -24.10 7.67
CA SER A 536 -9.09 -23.15 7.09
C SER A 536 -10.53 -23.39 7.53
N TYR A 537 -10.91 -24.64 7.81
CA TYR A 537 -12.26 -24.98 8.29
C TYR A 537 -12.52 -24.41 9.68
N LEU A 538 -11.56 -24.57 10.60
CA LEU A 538 -11.64 -24.02 11.96
C LEU A 538 -11.74 -22.48 11.94
N SER A 539 -10.99 -21.83 11.04
CA SER A 539 -11.04 -20.39 10.81
C SER A 539 -12.39 -19.91 10.27
N SER A 540 -13.00 -20.66 9.35
CA SER A 540 -14.35 -20.36 8.83
C SER A 540 -15.41 -20.46 9.92
N LEU A 541 -15.39 -21.54 10.73
CA LEU A 541 -16.32 -21.72 11.85
C LEU A 541 -16.20 -20.59 12.89
N ALA A 542 -14.98 -20.16 13.19
CA ALA A 542 -14.77 -19.05 14.12
C ALA A 542 -15.34 -17.74 13.55
N GLN A 543 -15.13 -17.48 12.26
CA GLN A 543 -15.60 -16.28 11.57
C GLN A 543 -17.13 -16.21 11.46
N GLU A 544 -17.77 -17.33 11.16
CA GLU A 544 -19.23 -17.47 11.15
C GLU A 544 -19.81 -17.14 12.53
N HIS A 545 -19.27 -17.77 13.57
CA HIS A 545 -19.69 -17.53 14.95
C HIS A 545 -19.53 -16.05 15.34
N ALA A 546 -18.37 -15.43 15.07
CA ALA A 546 -18.17 -14.01 15.35
C ALA A 546 -19.19 -13.11 14.62
N THR A 547 -19.51 -13.42 13.37
CA THR A 547 -20.53 -12.70 12.58
C THR A 547 -21.91 -12.77 13.24
N LEU A 548 -22.29 -13.94 13.76
CA LEU A 548 -23.53 -14.12 14.52
C LEU A 548 -23.53 -13.29 15.81
N LEU A 549 -22.44 -13.32 16.59
CA LEU A 549 -22.32 -12.51 17.82
C LEU A 549 -22.47 -11.00 17.54
N ALA A 550 -21.87 -10.52 16.43
CA ALA A 550 -21.98 -9.13 16.00
C ALA A 550 -23.38 -8.76 15.48
N LYS A 551 -24.04 -9.67 14.76
CA LYS A 551 -25.42 -9.49 14.27
C LYS A 551 -26.40 -9.31 15.43
N TYR A 552 -26.36 -10.19 16.43
CA TYR A 552 -27.26 -10.15 17.59
C TYR A 552 -26.73 -9.29 18.75
N LYS A 553 -25.51 -8.75 18.61
CA LYS A 553 -24.81 -7.95 19.62
C LYS A 553 -24.69 -8.63 21.00
N LYS A 554 -24.73 -9.96 21.04
CA LYS A 554 -24.80 -10.79 22.25
C LYS A 554 -23.80 -11.95 22.16
N LEU A 555 -23.19 -12.34 23.29
CA LEU A 555 -22.34 -13.52 23.40
C LEU A 555 -23.20 -14.76 23.67
N PHE A 556 -23.03 -15.81 22.86
CA PHE A 556 -23.72 -17.10 23.00
C PHE A 556 -22.95 -18.20 22.29
N HIS A 557 -23.13 -19.46 22.71
CA HIS A 557 -22.49 -20.61 22.06
C HIS A 557 -23.15 -20.94 20.72
N TYR A 558 -22.33 -21.33 19.73
CA TYR A 558 -22.77 -21.75 18.40
C TYR A 558 -21.81 -22.79 17.81
N GLY A 559 -22.36 -23.80 17.13
CA GLY A 559 -21.62 -24.88 16.47
C GLY A 559 -21.34 -26.10 17.34
N LYS A 560 -20.52 -27.03 16.82
CA LYS A 560 -20.22 -28.33 17.45
C LYS A 560 -19.42 -28.18 18.76
N ARG A 561 -19.81 -28.94 19.79
CA ARG A 561 -19.14 -29.00 21.11
C ARG A 561 -17.78 -29.72 21.10
N THR A 562 -17.43 -30.36 19.99
CA THR A 562 -16.15 -31.08 19.77
C THR A 562 -14.98 -30.13 19.52
N VAL A 563 -15.24 -28.83 19.38
CA VAL A 563 -14.23 -27.79 19.15
C VAL A 563 -14.19 -26.87 20.37
N GLY A 564 -13.01 -26.65 20.94
CA GLY A 564 -12.84 -25.70 22.03
C GLY A 564 -13.19 -24.30 21.55
N THR A 565 -14.00 -23.52 22.27
CA THR A 565 -14.42 -22.19 21.83
C THR A 565 -14.36 -21.21 22.99
N ILE A 566 -13.62 -20.12 22.82
CA ILE A 566 -13.67 -18.96 23.71
C ILE A 566 -14.12 -17.73 22.92
N MET A 567 -14.77 -16.78 23.59
CA MET A 567 -15.32 -15.60 22.92
C MET A 567 -15.36 -14.38 23.83
N GLY A 568 -15.22 -13.20 23.23
CA GLY A 568 -15.28 -11.95 23.96
C GLY A 568 -15.77 -10.78 23.11
N SER A 569 -16.30 -9.77 23.78
CA SER A 569 -16.68 -8.48 23.22
C SER A 569 -15.83 -7.39 23.86
N ILE A 570 -15.18 -6.58 23.02
CA ILE A 570 -14.29 -5.49 23.44
C ILE A 570 -14.53 -4.25 22.58
N LYS A 571 -14.34 -3.05 23.14
CA LYS A 571 -14.38 -1.80 22.35
C LYS A 571 -13.30 -1.84 21.28
N SER A 572 -13.65 -1.35 20.08
CA SER A 572 -12.77 -1.44 18.92
C SER A 572 -11.37 -0.85 19.15
N CYS A 573 -11.18 0.15 20.02
CA CYS A 573 -9.88 0.72 20.41
C CYS A 573 -8.90 -0.25 21.03
N TYR A 574 -9.44 -1.18 21.80
CA TYR A 574 -8.69 -1.91 22.79
C TYR A 574 -8.49 -3.36 22.37
N ILE A 575 -8.92 -3.73 21.17
CA ILE A 575 -8.81 -5.09 20.63
C ILE A 575 -7.37 -5.63 20.66
N SER A 576 -6.35 -4.78 20.52
CA SER A 576 -4.94 -5.16 20.64
C SER A 576 -4.59 -5.75 22.00
N PHE A 577 -5.36 -5.47 23.06
CA PHE A 577 -5.13 -5.97 24.42
C PHE A 577 -5.96 -7.21 24.78
N LEU A 578 -6.80 -7.71 23.86
CA LEU A 578 -7.73 -8.83 24.13
C LEU A 578 -7.01 -10.08 24.66
N VAL A 579 -5.97 -10.54 23.96
CA VAL A 579 -5.25 -11.76 24.33
C VAL A 579 -4.51 -11.56 25.64
N LYS A 580 -3.87 -10.39 25.85
CA LYS A 580 -3.28 -10.03 27.14
C LYS A 580 -4.30 -10.10 28.28
N ILE A 581 -5.51 -9.57 28.10
CA ILE A 581 -6.58 -9.63 29.12
C ILE A 581 -6.93 -11.07 29.46
N TRP A 582 -7.12 -11.92 28.43
CA TRP A 582 -7.39 -13.34 28.65
C TRP A 582 -6.23 -14.06 29.33
N TYR A 583 -5.00 -13.75 28.96
CA TYR A 583 -3.82 -14.31 29.60
C TYR A 583 -3.66 -13.85 31.06
N ASP A 584 -4.00 -12.60 31.37
CA ASP A 584 -3.90 -12.03 32.73
C ASP A 584 -4.74 -12.79 33.77
N GLU A 585 -5.65 -13.66 33.35
CA GLU A 585 -6.40 -14.59 34.22
C GLU A 585 -5.51 -15.64 34.89
N ILE A 586 -4.27 -15.82 34.42
CA ILE A 586 -3.26 -16.68 35.07
C ILE A 586 -3.17 -16.44 36.58
N LYS A 587 -3.36 -15.19 37.03
CA LYS A 587 -3.34 -14.82 38.46
C LYS A 587 -4.44 -15.49 39.29
N TYR A 588 -5.48 -16.00 38.65
CA TYR A 588 -6.62 -16.69 39.29
C TYR A 588 -6.57 -18.21 39.06
N HIS A 589 -5.58 -18.71 38.33
CA HIS A 589 -5.47 -20.13 38.01
C HIS A 589 -4.67 -20.87 39.08
N ASP A 590 -5.25 -21.93 39.67
CA ASP A 590 -4.55 -22.80 40.61
C ASP A 590 -4.02 -24.05 39.89
N PHE A 591 -2.71 -24.05 39.60
CA PHE A 591 -2.03 -25.14 38.90
C PHE A 591 -2.06 -26.50 39.63
N ARG A 592 -2.48 -26.54 40.90
CA ARG A 592 -2.66 -27.80 41.65
C ARG A 592 -3.98 -28.48 41.32
N LYS A 593 -4.99 -27.71 40.90
CA LYS A 593 -6.34 -28.21 40.58
C LYS A 593 -6.39 -28.77 39.16
N ASN A 594 -6.98 -29.95 39.02
CA ASN A 594 -7.09 -30.65 37.73
C ASN A 594 -8.47 -30.48 37.06
N HIS A 595 -9.15 -29.36 37.29
CA HIS A 595 -10.47 -29.06 36.76
C HIS A 595 -10.56 -27.61 36.29
N LEU A 596 -11.56 -27.33 35.46
CA LEU A 596 -11.80 -26.00 34.91
C LEU A 596 -12.20 -25.03 36.04
N ASN A 597 -11.41 -23.97 36.24
CA ASN A 597 -11.89 -22.75 36.87
C ASN A 597 -12.50 -21.87 35.77
N ILE A 598 -13.81 -21.68 35.82
CA ILE A 598 -14.57 -20.94 34.81
C ILE A 598 -14.10 -19.48 34.66
N LEU A 599 -13.51 -18.89 35.72
CA LEU A 599 -12.92 -17.55 35.66
C LEU A 599 -11.60 -17.50 34.88
N THR A 600 -11.03 -18.66 34.54
CA THR A 600 -9.74 -18.83 33.82
C THR A 600 -9.89 -19.63 32.53
N GLU A 601 -11.12 -19.77 32.03
CA GLU A 601 -11.43 -20.59 30.84
C GLU A 601 -10.63 -20.13 29.62
N GLU A 602 -10.51 -18.82 29.43
CA GLU A 602 -9.79 -18.24 28.30
C GLU A 602 -8.29 -18.45 28.45
N PHE A 603 -7.69 -18.15 29.61
CA PHE A 603 -6.28 -18.44 29.86
C PHE A 603 -5.92 -19.89 29.57
N SER A 604 -6.66 -20.84 30.19
CA SER A 604 -6.39 -22.27 30.03
C SER A 604 -6.55 -22.74 28.57
N ALA A 605 -7.51 -22.21 27.83
CA ALA A 605 -7.68 -22.50 26.41
C ALA A 605 -6.51 -21.98 25.55
N LEU A 606 -5.98 -20.79 25.83
CA LEU A 606 -4.85 -20.21 25.09
C LEU A 606 -3.60 -21.09 25.17
N ILE A 607 -3.29 -21.60 26.37
CA ILE A 607 -2.04 -22.33 26.64
C ILE A 607 -2.18 -23.85 26.61
N TRP A 608 -3.37 -24.39 26.32
CA TRP A 608 -3.63 -25.83 26.33
C TRP A 608 -2.67 -26.61 25.43
N LYS A 609 -1.81 -27.45 26.03
CA LYS A 609 -0.71 -28.14 25.34
C LYS A 609 -1.16 -28.95 24.11
N ASN A 610 -2.22 -29.74 24.25
CA ASN A 610 -2.68 -30.64 23.18
C ASN A 610 -3.41 -29.94 22.03
N SER A 611 -3.81 -28.67 22.18
CA SER A 611 -4.39 -27.90 21.07
C SER A 611 -3.32 -27.62 20.03
N GLN A 612 -3.59 -27.91 18.75
CA GLN A 612 -2.62 -27.76 17.65
C GLN A 612 -3.03 -26.68 16.64
N PHE A 613 -4.33 -26.48 16.47
CA PHE A 613 -4.89 -25.56 15.49
C PHE A 613 -5.72 -24.47 16.15
N LEU A 614 -5.63 -23.25 15.63
CA LEU A 614 -6.40 -22.10 16.06
C LEU A 614 -7.16 -21.50 14.86
N GLY A 615 -8.47 -21.39 14.99
CA GLY A 615 -9.31 -20.57 14.13
C GLY A 615 -9.70 -19.30 14.85
N VAL A 616 -9.46 -18.14 14.24
CA VAL A 616 -9.87 -16.84 14.80
C VAL A 616 -10.99 -16.26 13.94
N GLY A 617 -12.05 -15.77 14.56
CA GLY A 617 -13.14 -15.04 13.93
C GLY A 617 -13.27 -13.66 14.55
N ILE A 618 -13.48 -12.64 13.71
CA ILE A 618 -13.62 -11.25 14.17
C ILE A 618 -14.76 -10.57 13.41
N ALA A 619 -15.69 -9.95 14.13
CA ALA A 619 -16.76 -9.15 13.54
C ALA A 619 -17.09 -7.95 14.44
N SER A 620 -17.48 -6.82 13.86
CA SER A 620 -17.75 -5.60 14.61
C SER A 620 -19.20 -5.15 14.48
N SER A 621 -19.78 -4.65 15.57
CA SER A 621 -21.12 -4.07 15.61
C SER A 621 -21.22 -3.05 16.74
N GLY A 622 -21.79 -1.87 16.47
CA GLY A 622 -22.03 -0.84 17.50
C GLY A 622 -20.79 -0.35 18.25
N GLY A 623 -19.63 -0.27 17.59
CA GLY A 623 -18.35 0.15 18.21
C GLY A 623 -17.66 -0.92 19.07
N ASN A 624 -18.30 -2.08 19.24
CA ASN A 624 -17.69 -3.26 19.84
C ASN A 624 -17.20 -4.21 18.75
N VAL A 625 -16.24 -5.03 19.11
CA VAL A 625 -15.70 -6.12 18.30
C VAL A 625 -15.91 -7.41 19.06
N TYR A 626 -16.47 -8.38 18.36
CA TYR A 626 -16.73 -9.73 18.82
C TYR A 626 -15.65 -10.62 18.24
N VAL A 627 -14.88 -11.26 19.13
CA VAL A 627 -13.80 -12.16 18.75
C VAL A 627 -14.15 -13.55 19.26
N VAL A 628 -14.02 -14.53 18.36
CA VAL A 628 -14.19 -15.95 18.67
C VAL A 628 -12.89 -16.67 18.34
N MET A 629 -12.40 -17.48 19.26
CA MET A 629 -11.27 -18.37 19.01
C MET A 629 -11.72 -19.81 19.16
N LYS A 630 -11.44 -20.62 18.15
CA LYS A 630 -11.76 -22.05 18.11
C LYS A 630 -10.47 -22.87 18.10
N PHE A 631 -10.39 -23.88 18.95
CA PHE A 631 -9.20 -24.71 19.16
C PHE A 631 -9.49 -26.16 18.79
N PHE A 632 -8.53 -26.79 18.11
CA PHE A 632 -8.58 -28.21 17.79
C PHE A 632 -7.20 -28.88 17.98
N PRO A 633 -7.11 -30.06 18.63
CA PRO A 633 -8.12 -30.70 19.47
C PRO A 633 -8.70 -29.76 20.56
N LYS A 634 -9.88 -30.10 21.07
CA LYS A 634 -10.54 -29.29 22.11
C LYS A 634 -9.74 -29.35 23.41
N GLY A 635 -9.52 -28.17 24.01
CA GLY A 635 -8.97 -28.04 25.36
C GLY A 635 -10.02 -27.93 26.46
N ASN A 636 -9.58 -27.59 27.66
CA ASN A 636 -10.40 -27.47 28.87
C ASN A 636 -11.22 -28.74 29.17
N GLY A 637 -10.65 -29.90 28.83
CA GLY A 637 -11.22 -31.20 29.15
C GLY A 637 -11.14 -31.46 30.65
N TYR A 638 -12.17 -32.12 31.18
CA TYR A 638 -12.21 -32.56 32.57
C TYR A 638 -11.01 -33.47 32.87
N HIS A 639 -10.37 -33.30 34.04
CA HIS A 639 -9.19 -34.06 34.48
C HIS A 639 -7.92 -34.00 33.59
N GLN A 640 -7.84 -33.05 32.66
CA GLN A 640 -6.70 -32.93 31.74
C GLN A 640 -5.83 -31.67 31.97
N PHE A 641 -6.13 -30.86 32.99
CA PHE A 641 -5.45 -29.59 33.25
C PHE A 641 -3.99 -29.78 33.65
N LYS A 642 -3.68 -30.73 34.55
CA LYS A 642 -2.30 -31.00 35.00
C LYS A 642 -1.35 -31.35 33.84
N SER A 643 -1.84 -32.03 32.81
CA SER A 643 -1.02 -32.42 31.65
C SER A 643 -0.97 -31.34 30.55
N ASN A 644 -1.91 -30.39 30.53
CA ASN A 644 -2.07 -29.43 29.44
C ASN A 644 -1.82 -27.97 29.82
N VAL A 645 -1.88 -27.61 31.09
CA VAL A 645 -1.76 -26.24 31.59
C VAL A 645 -0.59 -26.21 32.56
N ARG A 646 0.60 -25.98 32.02
CA ARG A 646 1.84 -25.87 32.80
C ARG A 646 2.00 -24.45 33.35
N ASN A 647 2.71 -24.30 34.46
CA ASN A 647 3.13 -22.99 34.92
C ASN A 647 4.23 -22.42 34.00
N VAL A 648 4.53 -21.15 34.17
CA VAL A 648 5.57 -20.45 33.41
C VAL A 648 6.94 -21.06 33.71
N ILE A 649 7.59 -21.57 32.66
CA ILE A 649 8.95 -22.10 32.67
C ILE A 649 9.85 -20.99 32.14
N MET A 650 10.44 -20.24 33.07
CA MET A 650 11.44 -19.23 32.78
C MET A 650 12.58 -19.40 33.77
N ASN A 651 13.82 -19.39 33.27
CA ASN A 651 14.98 -19.36 34.13
C ASN A 651 15.06 -18.02 34.89
N LYS A 652 15.92 -17.95 35.91
CA LYS A 652 16.03 -16.77 36.79
C LYS A 652 16.46 -15.50 36.04
N ALA A 653 17.11 -15.63 34.88
CA ALA A 653 17.52 -14.51 34.03
C ALA A 653 16.40 -14.05 33.06
N GLU A 654 15.45 -14.92 32.73
CA GLU A 654 14.31 -14.63 31.86
C GLU A 654 13.13 -13.98 32.60
N LYS A 655 12.95 -14.31 33.89
CA LYS A 655 12.01 -13.63 34.79
C LYS A 655 12.43 -12.18 35.03
#